data_AF-A0A971RSA1-F1
#
_entry.id   AF-A0A971RSA1-F1
#
_cell.length_a   1.000
_cell.length_b   1.000
_cell.length_c   1.000
_cell.angle_alpha   90.00
_cell.angle_beta   90.00
_cell.angle_gamma   90.00
#
_symmetry.space_group_name_H-M   'P 1'
#
loop_
_entity.id
_entity.type
_entity.pdbx_description
1 polymer ?
#
loop_
_entity_poly.entity_id
_entity_poly.type
_entity_poly.pdbx_seq_one_letter_code
_entity_poly.pdbx_strand_id
1 'polypeptide(L)'
;MRLTLCLAIFILLASGLNAVTTEVGSIRGFLYGTEPGCAYDNWVSHVSEGQVSWLNVYAPWEEQNDDFGDFRVPSSEDLLSWDGVIADFLALDLDAAQAKIRSYGFPYEVVQFQDLDSGRVFYMLREFLNDDVDPNGTIDTSDDETGSFDYGWGLYIFNPSASRPIVVTQVHPCDDYPGPVFALESFLKLDARFLLIAGAGREVAYIPPYNSNNQSLSDPSRNPDHPFNVAYQHCCDQIRGLTGRTELSLQIHTYDWNKYSGQPNVMLSSGYGREFPALPVRDNSRARNDLLDRTPYVVHPQNSIGTHSEVDIDDFYCVNYNYANPVTYLHNGQEIQLPENTELPGAEFNQQMLYTEQQNLYDVFSPFLHVEMDELPKCYSRNEDTWRWFFGYVAETQTWDLAQRYTRFIQFYTPWLDALYAVVDSVLALDDGTGPSNPENLTLTDMQSNYAYLAWDRSYSYDFDSYELHLRWEVDGQEVSQVLDRVTDPLLAWQKAHSFTLDLPVENRIIYARILARDKHGNFSPSSNEIKIWNTATIAGNFSAAEGDNVINLSFDSDLSQFQGFNIYRGENGANYFRLASWHQNPGLLPNQAGSYAFTDSTVANGTVYDYQLSAEFADGTQLFHWETKRASPFRRYPFVLSNSQNGTTKTLWIGISPLASDGTDKYDLRNQASSGSLQIGTTLASETYIYYQDIRPVFDPASAFKCWHLRYRCDYVSSYLTLTPDPNLIFEGAELLLYDVQNDHWHDLRLGPYVWLGANNNGWRYLDLYWGRQAPRVQFSQTADVYQYLGENLDLQWEVINQPRVDSVDLYLRGVPDTLQIASGLPPRLTEFSFVPAMPVSGAQLAVVLNLSDGTDLSFSSSRRFSLIPPNLVYQGPPGYSLLSFPSGGFDQSVAELLGDTAAAWSFTGSGAWQPAQNLYYGLGYLVRHQQSYQLSLPAVLPNHTESLPIYPGWNLIPNPFSQWIELKNLNFTGPGIQKSYTEMVDEYKPSLKTSNPITKTSNVQVQKMMSYISRLFKNC
;
A
#
# COMPACT_ATOMS: atom_id res chain seq x y z
N MET A 1 0.36 73.79 36.78
CA MET A 1 0.74 72.64 37.65
C MET A 1 -0.22 71.46 37.51
N ARG A 2 -1.53 71.57 37.77
CA ARG A 2 -2.48 70.44 37.58
C ARG A 2 -2.59 69.94 36.13
N LEU A 3 -2.59 70.84 35.15
CA LEU A 3 -2.64 70.46 33.73
C LEU A 3 -1.37 69.72 33.26
N THR A 4 -0.22 70.15 33.76
CA THR A 4 1.10 69.56 33.46
C THR A 4 1.25 68.18 34.07
N LEU A 5 0.71 67.97 35.27
CA LEU A 5 0.69 66.66 35.95
C LEU A 5 -0.27 65.69 35.26
N CYS A 6 -1.45 66.15 34.83
CA CYS A 6 -2.37 65.33 34.04
C CYS A 6 -1.80 64.95 32.67
N LEU A 7 -1.08 65.86 32.00
CA LEU A 7 -0.43 65.57 30.72
C LEU A 7 0.73 64.58 30.90
N ALA A 8 1.52 64.70 31.97
CA ALA A 8 2.57 63.74 32.28
C ALA A 8 2.02 62.36 32.63
N ILE A 9 0.91 62.27 33.38
CA ILE A 9 0.22 61.01 33.68
C ILE A 9 -0.41 60.42 32.40
N PHE A 10 -0.96 61.25 31.51
CA PHE A 10 -1.51 60.78 30.24
C PHE A 10 -0.42 60.30 29.27
N ILE A 11 0.76 60.94 29.28
CA ILE A 11 1.94 60.49 28.51
C ILE A 11 2.54 59.22 29.13
N LEU A 12 2.56 59.08 30.47
CA LEU A 12 2.98 57.85 31.17
C LEU A 12 1.98 56.69 31.02
N LEU A 13 0.68 56.98 30.87
CA LEU A 13 -0.37 56.00 30.57
C LEU A 13 -0.45 55.65 29.08
N ALA A 14 -0.05 56.57 28.19
CA ALA A 14 0.06 56.33 26.75
C ALA A 14 1.41 55.72 26.35
N SER A 15 2.43 55.80 27.22
CA SER A 15 3.70 55.10 27.10
C SER A 15 3.65 53.72 27.76
N GLY A 16 2.51 53.04 27.70
CA GLY A 16 2.52 51.59 27.81
C GLY A 16 3.41 51.08 26.68
N LEU A 17 4.70 50.91 26.97
CA LEU A 17 5.60 50.12 26.16
C LEU A 17 4.93 48.75 26.12
N ASN A 18 4.20 48.45 25.04
CA ASN A 18 3.76 47.07 24.83
C ASN A 18 5.04 46.25 24.86
N ALA A 19 5.18 45.40 25.86
CA ALA A 19 6.37 44.58 25.96
C ALA A 19 6.41 43.66 24.73
N VAL A 20 5.26 43.16 24.28
CA VAL A 20 5.08 42.24 23.15
C VAL A 20 4.65 42.98 21.88
N THR A 21 5.18 42.61 20.72
CA THR A 21 4.79 43.13 19.40
C THR A 21 3.45 42.54 18.97
N THR A 22 2.56 43.32 18.34
CA THR A 22 1.28 42.83 17.82
C THR A 22 1.16 43.16 16.34
N GLU A 23 0.89 42.14 15.53
CA GLU A 23 0.75 42.25 14.08
C GLU A 23 -0.57 41.65 13.60
N VAL A 24 -1.08 42.17 12.49
CA VAL A 24 -2.32 41.71 11.85
C VAL A 24 -2.05 41.62 10.36
N GLY A 25 -2.11 40.42 9.78
CA GLY A 25 -1.73 40.18 8.39
C GLY A 25 -1.97 38.74 7.95
N SER A 26 -1.64 38.41 6.71
CA SER A 26 -1.60 37.04 6.19
C SER A 26 -0.36 36.31 6.69
N ILE A 27 -0.55 35.15 7.33
CA ILE A 27 0.58 34.30 7.74
C ILE A 27 1.37 33.77 6.54
N ARG A 28 0.71 33.55 5.40
CA ARG A 28 1.36 33.17 4.13
C ARG A 28 2.17 34.33 3.56
N GLY A 29 1.63 35.54 3.62
CA GLY A 29 2.35 36.77 3.26
C GLY A 29 3.59 36.97 4.12
N PHE A 30 3.47 36.83 5.45
CA PHE A 30 4.62 36.89 6.36
C PHE A 30 5.70 35.84 6.04
N LEU A 31 5.31 34.58 5.77
CA LEU A 31 6.31 33.52 5.60
C LEU A 31 6.95 33.52 4.21
N TYR A 32 6.17 33.64 3.13
CA TYR A 32 6.67 33.43 1.76
C TYR A 32 6.06 34.38 0.70
N GLY A 33 5.42 35.47 1.13
CA GLY A 33 4.75 36.43 0.25
C GLY A 33 4.99 37.88 0.67
N THR A 34 4.03 38.75 0.40
CA THR A 34 4.09 40.17 0.77
C THR A 34 3.01 40.48 1.80
N GLU A 35 3.39 41.06 2.95
CA GLU A 35 2.49 41.47 4.02
C GLU A 35 2.99 42.79 4.67
N PRO A 36 2.52 43.95 4.18
CA PRO A 36 2.91 45.25 4.71
C PRO A 36 2.47 45.52 6.16
N GLY A 37 1.61 44.66 6.73
CA GLY A 37 1.19 44.71 8.13
C GLY A 37 2.24 44.19 9.14
N CYS A 38 3.33 43.59 8.65
CA CYS A 38 4.41 43.03 9.46
C CYS A 38 5.65 43.94 9.47
N ALA A 39 6.53 43.77 10.45
CA ALA A 39 7.83 44.47 10.49
C ALA A 39 8.69 44.15 9.26
N TYR A 40 8.60 42.92 8.76
CA TYR A 40 9.10 42.44 7.48
C TYR A 40 8.21 41.26 7.03
N ASP A 41 8.23 40.93 5.74
CA ASP A 41 7.49 39.83 5.13
C ASP A 41 8.46 38.86 4.42
N ASN A 42 7.94 37.85 3.73
CA ASN A 42 8.73 36.82 3.06
C ASN A 42 9.87 36.23 3.92
N TRP A 43 9.60 35.86 5.17
CA TRP A 43 10.60 35.37 6.14
C TRP A 43 11.59 34.35 5.56
N VAL A 44 11.16 33.48 4.65
CA VAL A 44 12.03 32.47 4.01
C VAL A 44 13.16 33.06 3.17
N SER A 45 13.00 34.27 2.63
CA SER A 45 14.04 34.96 1.84
C SER A 45 15.06 35.72 2.70
N HIS A 46 14.93 35.64 4.02
CA HIS A 46 15.84 36.26 4.99
C HIS A 46 16.69 35.24 5.74
N VAL A 47 16.55 33.96 5.41
CA VAL A 47 17.29 32.85 6.03
C VAL A 47 18.78 32.99 5.71
N SER A 48 19.64 32.74 6.69
CA SER A 48 21.09 32.83 6.50
C SER A 48 21.58 31.76 5.52
N GLU A 49 22.35 32.18 4.51
CA GLU A 49 22.71 31.35 3.36
C GLU A 49 24.02 30.57 3.53
N GLY A 50 24.09 29.40 2.90
CA GLY A 50 25.17 28.43 3.12
C GLY A 50 26.48 28.79 2.42
N GLN A 51 27.61 28.68 3.12
CA GLN A 51 28.95 29.04 2.60
C GLN A 51 29.59 28.00 1.65
N VAL A 52 28.90 26.90 1.37
CA VAL A 52 29.43 25.76 0.61
C VAL A 52 28.35 25.20 -0.32
N SER A 53 28.66 25.13 -1.63
CA SER A 53 27.68 24.80 -2.68
C SER A 53 27.89 23.48 -3.43
N TRP A 54 28.90 22.68 -3.09
CA TRP A 54 29.21 21.47 -3.87
C TRP A 54 28.67 20.15 -3.28
N LEU A 55 28.20 20.15 -2.02
CA LEU A 55 27.57 18.98 -1.38
C LEU A 55 26.04 19.02 -1.41
N ASN A 56 25.46 20.21 -1.32
CA ASN A 56 24.02 20.43 -1.34
C ASN A 56 23.61 21.16 -2.63
N VAL A 57 22.35 21.04 -2.99
CA VAL A 57 21.75 21.74 -4.12
C VAL A 57 20.74 22.73 -3.54
N TYR A 58 20.83 23.99 -3.97
CA TYR A 58 19.93 25.06 -3.57
C TYR A 58 18.93 25.36 -4.69
N ALA A 59 17.96 26.22 -4.42
CA ALA A 59 16.97 26.64 -5.40
C ALA A 59 17.65 27.18 -6.68
N PRO A 60 17.39 26.61 -7.87
CA PRO A 60 18.06 27.07 -9.10
C PRO A 60 17.80 28.54 -9.53
N TRP A 61 16.97 29.30 -8.83
CA TRP A 61 16.70 30.73 -9.08
C TRP A 61 17.41 31.65 -8.09
N GLU A 62 18.06 31.10 -7.06
CA GLU A 62 18.71 31.83 -5.97
C GLU A 62 20.18 31.41 -5.93
N GLU A 63 21.09 32.34 -6.19
CA GLU A 63 22.52 32.11 -6.03
C GLU A 63 22.90 32.44 -4.58
N GLN A 64 23.23 31.42 -3.79
CA GLN A 64 23.63 31.60 -2.39
C GLN A 64 24.79 32.60 -2.26
N ASN A 65 24.65 33.53 -1.33
CA ASN A 65 25.59 34.55 -0.95
C ASN A 65 26.17 34.26 0.44
N ASP A 66 27.45 33.84 0.48
CA ASP A 66 28.17 33.50 1.71
C ASP A 66 28.22 34.65 2.75
N ASP A 67 27.90 35.89 2.36
CA ASP A 67 27.85 37.09 3.21
C ASP A 67 26.41 37.51 3.58
N PHE A 68 25.37 36.72 3.26
CA PHE A 68 23.97 37.02 3.61
C PHE A 68 23.53 36.28 4.88
N GLY A 69 23.66 36.97 6.02
CA GLY A 69 23.37 36.41 7.35
C GLY A 69 24.50 35.56 7.94
N ASP A 70 24.32 35.11 9.18
CA ASP A 70 25.28 34.28 9.92
C ASP A 70 24.55 33.28 10.85
N PHE A 71 25.30 32.31 11.39
CA PHE A 71 24.82 31.40 12.41
C PHE A 71 25.68 31.51 13.67
N ARG A 72 25.09 32.01 14.75
CA ARG A 72 25.75 32.01 16.05
C ARG A 72 25.71 30.62 16.67
N VAL A 73 26.85 29.93 16.63
CA VAL A 73 27.04 28.68 17.39
C VAL A 73 26.80 28.96 18.89
N PRO A 74 25.79 28.33 19.51
CA PRO A 74 25.40 28.66 20.89
C PRO A 74 26.43 28.14 21.90
N SER A 75 26.66 28.92 22.95
CA SER A 75 27.35 28.42 24.15
C SER A 75 26.37 27.68 25.09
N SER A 76 26.89 26.93 26.06
CA SER A 76 26.03 26.31 27.09
C SER A 76 25.22 27.35 27.89
N GLU A 77 25.73 28.57 28.07
CA GLU A 77 25.00 29.66 28.72
C GLU A 77 23.88 30.23 27.82
N ASP A 78 24.13 30.30 26.51
CA ASP A 78 23.10 30.68 25.53
C ASP A 78 21.94 29.67 25.55
N LEU A 79 22.23 28.36 25.51
CA LEU A 79 21.21 27.31 25.56
C LEU A 79 20.38 27.35 26.86
N LEU A 80 21.03 27.55 28.02
CA LEU A 80 20.34 27.70 29.31
C LEU A 80 19.47 28.97 29.36
N SER A 81 19.93 30.06 28.75
CA SER A 81 19.18 31.32 28.70
C SER A 81 17.99 31.21 27.74
N TRP A 82 18.18 30.53 26.61
CA TRP A 82 17.13 30.24 25.63
C TRP A 82 16.05 29.30 26.18
N ASP A 83 16.45 28.26 26.92
CA ASP A 83 15.54 27.39 27.69
C ASP A 83 14.57 28.20 28.56
N GLY A 84 15.10 29.19 29.28
CA GLY A 84 14.29 30.10 30.10
C GLY A 84 13.33 30.99 29.29
N VAL A 85 13.68 31.37 28.07
CA VAL A 85 12.80 32.14 27.16
C VAL A 85 11.66 31.26 26.64
N ILE A 86 11.99 30.06 26.15
CA ILE A 86 11.01 29.11 25.63
C ILE A 86 10.00 28.71 26.70
N ALA A 87 10.47 28.44 27.93
CA ALA A 87 9.58 28.08 29.04
C ALA A 87 8.51 29.14 29.32
N ASP A 88 8.90 30.42 29.38
CA ASP A 88 7.95 31.53 29.61
C ASP A 88 7.03 31.75 28.40
N PHE A 89 7.58 31.67 27.18
CA PHE A 89 6.84 31.83 25.93
C PHE A 89 5.72 30.78 25.80
N LEU A 90 6.05 29.51 26.04
CA LEU A 90 5.10 28.41 25.99
C LEU A 90 4.11 28.41 27.16
N ALA A 91 4.44 29.06 28.28
CA ALA A 91 3.53 29.32 29.39
C ALA A 91 2.58 30.51 29.13
N LEU A 92 2.70 31.19 27.98
CA LEU A 92 1.99 32.42 27.63
C LEU A 92 2.32 33.60 28.56
N ASP A 93 3.44 33.56 29.28
CA ASP A 93 4.00 34.71 30.00
C ASP A 93 4.90 35.51 29.05
N LEU A 94 4.25 36.12 28.04
CA LEU A 94 4.91 36.76 26.91
C LEU A 94 5.76 37.97 27.34
N ASP A 95 5.34 38.68 28.40
CA ASP A 95 6.09 39.80 28.97
C ASP A 95 7.39 39.32 29.62
N ALA A 96 7.35 38.19 30.36
CA ALA A 96 8.53 37.59 30.96
C ALA A 96 9.49 37.03 29.90
N ALA A 97 8.95 36.34 28.88
CA ALA A 97 9.73 35.85 27.74
C ALA A 97 10.46 37.01 27.04
N GLN A 98 9.75 38.09 26.72
CA GLN A 98 10.37 39.27 26.10
C GLN A 98 11.38 39.96 27.02
N ALA A 99 11.12 40.03 28.33
CA ALA A 99 12.06 40.60 29.29
C ALA A 99 13.36 39.80 29.35
N LYS A 100 13.29 38.46 29.33
CA LYS A 100 14.45 37.57 29.25
C LYS A 100 15.21 37.77 27.94
N ILE A 101 14.54 37.81 26.80
CA ILE A 101 15.16 38.11 25.50
C ILE A 101 15.98 39.40 25.56
N ARG A 102 15.40 40.49 26.07
CA ARG A 102 16.09 41.78 26.23
C ARG A 102 17.24 41.73 27.24
N SER A 103 17.08 40.97 28.32
CA SER A 103 18.10 40.80 29.36
C SER A 103 19.32 40.00 28.89
N TYR A 104 19.08 38.96 28.09
CA TYR A 104 20.13 38.10 27.54
C TYR A 104 20.73 38.67 26.25
N GLY A 105 20.08 39.67 25.65
CA GLY A 105 20.57 40.33 24.45
C GLY A 105 20.37 39.49 23.19
N PHE A 106 19.35 38.62 23.17
CA PHE A 106 19.00 37.89 21.96
C PHE A 106 18.33 38.84 20.95
N PRO A 107 18.68 38.79 19.66
CA PRO A 107 18.08 39.63 18.61
C PRO A 107 16.67 39.15 18.23
N TYR A 108 15.86 38.74 19.21
CA TYR A 108 14.53 38.17 19.02
C TYR A 108 13.44 39.10 19.55
N GLU A 109 12.22 38.85 19.13
CA GLU A 109 11.02 39.42 19.72
C GLU A 109 9.91 38.40 19.86
N VAL A 110 9.03 38.65 20.84
CA VAL A 110 7.75 37.95 20.98
C VAL A 110 6.70 38.70 20.17
N VAL A 111 6.06 38.02 19.24
CA VAL A 111 4.99 38.58 18.40
C VAL A 111 3.68 37.86 18.68
N GLN A 112 2.63 38.62 18.95
CA GLN A 112 1.25 38.16 18.86
C GLN A 112 0.71 38.49 17.48
N PHE A 113 0.47 37.47 16.66
CA PHE A 113 0.08 37.60 15.27
C PHE A 113 -1.40 37.24 15.07
N GLN A 114 -2.19 38.16 14.53
CA GLN A 114 -3.58 37.89 14.14
C GLN A 114 -3.62 37.57 12.65
N ASP A 115 -3.78 36.29 12.33
CA ASP A 115 -3.78 35.83 10.95
C ASP A 115 -5.12 36.10 10.27
N LEU A 116 -5.08 36.86 9.17
CA LEU A 116 -6.24 37.19 8.36
C LEU A 116 -6.69 36.01 7.49
N ASP A 117 -5.81 35.05 7.18
CA ASP A 117 -6.13 33.93 6.30
C ASP A 117 -7.01 32.89 7.00
N SER A 118 -6.65 32.53 8.24
CA SER A 118 -7.36 31.52 9.03
C SER A 118 -8.25 32.09 10.13
N GLY A 119 -8.09 33.38 10.48
CA GLY A 119 -8.75 34.02 11.61
C GLY A 119 -8.21 33.58 12.98
N ARG A 120 -7.08 32.87 13.03
CA ARG A 120 -6.44 32.38 14.26
C ARG A 120 -5.46 33.43 14.80
N VAL A 121 -5.10 33.27 16.08
CA VAL A 121 -4.04 34.04 16.72
C VAL A 121 -2.87 33.11 16.99
N PHE A 122 -1.70 33.48 16.47
CA PHE A 122 -0.45 32.78 16.68
C PHE A 122 0.48 33.62 17.55
N TYR A 123 1.38 32.95 18.27
CA TYR A 123 2.47 33.58 18.99
C TYR A 123 3.77 33.15 18.35
N MET A 124 4.71 34.07 18.15
CA MET A 124 5.96 33.78 17.47
C MET A 124 7.15 34.27 18.27
N LEU A 125 8.23 33.51 18.22
CA LEU A 125 9.57 34.02 18.43
C LEU A 125 10.23 34.11 17.06
N ARG A 126 10.58 35.34 16.66
CA ARG A 126 11.30 35.62 15.42
C ARG A 126 12.47 36.55 15.67
N GLU A 127 13.45 36.49 14.79
CA GLU A 127 14.64 37.32 14.84
C GLU A 127 14.41 38.67 14.15
N PHE A 128 15.15 39.71 14.56
CA PHE A 128 15.24 40.97 13.83
C PHE A 128 16.16 40.82 12.62
N LEU A 129 15.83 41.52 11.53
CA LEU A 129 16.69 41.60 10.35
C LEU A 129 17.90 42.50 10.61
N ASN A 130 19.04 42.12 10.05
CA ASN A 130 20.22 42.97 9.91
C ASN A 130 20.11 43.84 8.64
N ASP A 131 21.21 44.48 8.21
CA ASP A 131 21.26 45.36 7.04
C ASP A 131 21.96 44.70 5.82
N ASP A 132 22.11 43.36 5.81
CA ASP A 132 22.75 42.64 4.70
C ASP A 132 21.91 42.73 3.42
N VAL A 133 22.54 42.52 2.27
CA VAL A 133 21.86 42.54 0.97
C VAL A 133 22.29 41.34 0.16
N ASP A 134 21.33 40.53 -0.26
CA ASP A 134 21.51 39.50 -1.26
C ASP A 134 21.08 40.02 -2.64
N PRO A 135 22.01 40.14 -3.61
CA PRO A 135 21.68 40.54 -4.97
C PRO A 135 21.13 39.40 -5.84
N ASN A 136 20.91 38.19 -5.29
CA ASN A 136 20.41 37.01 -6.01
C ASN A 136 21.22 36.62 -7.26
N GLY A 137 22.47 37.10 -7.35
CA GLY A 137 23.33 36.94 -8.51
C GLY A 137 22.86 37.65 -9.79
N THR A 138 21.87 38.56 -9.72
CA THR A 138 21.31 39.24 -10.90
C THR A 138 21.74 40.73 -11.01
N ILE A 139 21.44 41.35 -12.16
CA ILE A 139 21.67 42.78 -12.41
C ILE A 139 20.39 43.58 -12.10
N ASP A 140 19.25 42.90 -12.05
CA ASP A 140 18.03 43.51 -11.55
C ASP A 140 18.25 43.73 -10.04
N THR A 141 17.71 44.84 -9.54
CA THR A 141 17.82 45.19 -8.10
C THR A 141 16.44 45.19 -7.46
N SER A 142 15.41 44.80 -8.24
CA SER A 142 14.04 44.66 -7.76
C SER A 142 13.77 43.28 -7.15
N ASP A 143 14.71 42.35 -7.35
CA ASP A 143 14.86 41.03 -6.74
C ASP A 143 16.07 41.01 -5.79
N ASP A 144 16.52 42.16 -5.27
CA ASP A 144 17.49 42.19 -4.17
C ASP A 144 16.73 42.00 -2.85
N GLU A 145 17.26 41.13 -1.99
CA GLU A 145 16.71 40.85 -0.68
C GLU A 145 17.50 41.63 0.36
N THR A 146 16.83 42.47 1.15
CA THR A 146 17.49 43.29 2.19
C THR A 146 17.14 42.78 3.58
N GLY A 147 18.17 42.48 4.36
CA GLY A 147 18.14 42.01 5.73
C GLY A 147 18.18 40.49 5.84
N SER A 148 19.00 39.97 6.74
CA SER A 148 19.14 38.54 7.06
C SER A 148 19.23 38.34 8.58
N PHE A 149 19.46 37.11 9.04
CA PHE A 149 19.57 36.76 10.45
C PHE A 149 21.03 36.66 10.91
N ASP A 150 21.33 37.22 12.09
CA ASP A 150 22.68 37.20 12.69
C ASP A 150 22.93 35.93 13.54
N TYR A 151 21.87 35.41 14.16
CA TYR A 151 21.93 34.21 15.00
C TYR A 151 21.47 32.98 14.24
N GLY A 152 20.51 33.11 13.31
CA GLY A 152 20.04 32.01 12.46
C GLY A 152 19.37 30.88 13.23
N TRP A 153 18.89 31.12 14.46
CA TRP A 153 18.35 30.07 15.34
C TRP A 153 16.95 29.61 14.95
N GLY A 154 16.20 30.39 14.16
CA GLY A 154 14.95 29.97 13.52
C GLY A 154 13.69 30.71 13.97
N LEU A 155 12.58 30.29 13.38
CA LEU A 155 11.24 30.80 13.63
C LEU A 155 10.43 29.77 14.42
N TYR A 156 9.81 30.21 15.50
CA TYR A 156 9.01 29.36 16.39
C TYR A 156 7.59 29.89 16.47
N ILE A 157 6.63 29.18 15.90
CA ILE A 157 5.21 29.55 15.89
C ILE A 157 4.42 28.62 16.82
N PHE A 158 3.65 29.22 17.73
CA PHE A 158 2.84 28.55 18.73
C PHE A 158 1.35 28.92 18.58
N ASN A 159 0.51 27.90 18.42
CA ASN A 159 -0.95 28.00 18.46
C ASN A 159 -1.49 27.34 19.75
N PRO A 160 -1.70 28.08 20.85
CA PRO A 160 -2.24 27.51 22.08
C PRO A 160 -3.69 27.01 21.93
N SER A 161 -4.41 27.50 20.92
CA SER A 161 -5.80 27.13 20.62
C SER A 161 -5.92 25.96 19.65
N ALA A 162 -4.80 25.37 19.21
CA ALA A 162 -4.78 24.22 18.33
C ALA A 162 -5.59 23.05 18.90
N SER A 163 -6.37 22.41 18.04
CA SER A 163 -7.12 21.19 18.39
C SER A 163 -6.24 19.94 18.43
N ARG A 164 -5.07 19.95 17.79
CA ARG A 164 -4.21 18.76 17.66
C ARG A 164 -2.82 18.94 18.28
N PRO A 165 -2.37 17.98 19.11
CA PRO A 165 -1.05 17.96 19.74
C PRO A 165 0.04 17.51 18.76
N ILE A 166 0.25 18.29 17.71
CA ILE A 166 1.20 18.01 16.63
C ILE A 166 2.32 19.05 16.64
N VAL A 167 3.55 18.59 16.44
CA VAL A 167 4.72 19.44 16.17
C VAL A 167 5.09 19.29 14.70
N VAL A 168 5.18 20.40 13.96
CA VAL A 168 5.69 20.42 12.59
C VAL A 168 7.07 21.06 12.60
N THR A 169 8.05 20.44 11.94
CA THR A 169 9.42 20.95 11.86
C THR A 169 9.92 20.99 10.43
N GLN A 170 10.66 22.04 10.08
CA GLN A 170 11.48 22.12 8.87
C GLN A 170 12.88 22.58 9.29
N VAL A 171 13.90 21.83 8.90
CA VAL A 171 15.24 21.93 9.52
C VAL A 171 16.33 22.36 8.54
N HIS A 172 16.05 22.38 7.24
CA HIS A 172 17.00 22.70 6.17
C HIS A 172 16.35 23.69 5.18
N PRO A 173 16.08 24.93 5.56
CA PRO A 173 15.24 25.87 4.78
C PRO A 173 15.79 26.23 3.40
N CYS A 174 17.11 26.33 3.24
CA CYS A 174 17.76 26.66 1.95
C CYS A 174 17.88 25.43 1.04
N ASP A 175 18.34 24.32 1.61
CA ASP A 175 18.49 23.03 0.90
C ASP A 175 17.11 22.49 0.45
N ASP A 176 16.09 22.66 1.30
CA ASP A 176 14.73 22.20 1.06
C ASP A 176 13.79 23.40 0.80
N TYR A 177 14.12 24.28 -0.15
CA TYR A 177 13.47 25.59 -0.35
C TYR A 177 11.92 25.62 -0.43
N PRO A 178 11.18 24.60 -0.93
CA PRO A 178 9.72 24.58 -0.85
C PRO A 178 9.20 24.03 0.50
N GLY A 179 10.08 23.39 1.28
CA GLY A 179 9.80 22.76 2.56
C GLY A 179 9.18 23.70 3.60
N PRO A 180 9.74 24.89 3.87
CA PRO A 180 9.17 25.85 4.82
C PRO A 180 7.71 26.22 4.49
N VAL A 181 7.42 26.42 3.20
CA VAL A 181 6.08 26.72 2.70
C VAL A 181 5.12 25.57 2.98
N PHE A 182 5.52 24.33 2.65
CA PHE A 182 4.68 23.16 2.87
C PHE A 182 4.54 22.80 4.36
N ALA A 183 5.53 23.13 5.19
CA ALA A 183 5.45 23.00 6.64
C ALA A 183 4.39 23.94 7.23
N LEU A 184 4.27 25.17 6.73
CA LEU A 184 3.18 26.08 7.11
C LEU A 184 1.81 25.55 6.67
N GLU A 185 1.68 25.07 5.43
CA GLU A 185 0.42 24.46 4.96
C GLU A 185 0.02 23.25 5.82
N SER A 186 1.00 22.42 6.20
CA SER A 186 0.80 21.30 7.12
C SER A 186 0.35 21.76 8.51
N PHE A 187 1.01 22.76 9.08
CA PHE A 187 0.64 23.36 10.37
C PHE A 187 -0.79 23.89 10.37
N LEU A 188 -1.17 24.64 9.33
CA LEU A 188 -2.51 25.24 9.21
C LEU A 188 -3.58 24.17 9.03
N LYS A 189 -3.37 23.22 8.12
CA LYS A 189 -4.35 22.19 7.76
C LYS A 189 -4.56 21.18 8.87
N LEU A 190 -3.49 20.73 9.51
CA LEU A 190 -3.58 19.84 10.67
C LEU A 190 -4.06 20.58 11.92
N ASP A 191 -4.15 21.91 11.91
CA ASP A 191 -4.40 22.72 13.11
C ASP A 191 -3.43 22.30 14.23
N ALA A 192 -2.15 22.22 13.86
CA ALA A 192 -1.07 21.78 14.72
C ALA A 192 -0.76 22.84 15.79
N ARG A 193 -0.15 22.39 16.89
CA ARG A 193 0.15 23.24 18.04
C ARG A 193 1.43 24.05 17.84
N PHE A 194 2.41 23.47 17.16
CA PHE A 194 3.73 24.08 16.97
C PHE A 194 4.22 23.94 15.54
N LEU A 195 4.87 24.99 15.03
CA LEU A 195 5.68 24.97 13.82
C LEU A 195 7.06 25.58 14.14
N LEU A 196 8.12 24.84 13.83
CA LEU A 196 9.50 25.29 14.01
C LEU A 196 10.23 25.21 12.66
N ILE A 197 10.86 26.30 12.24
CA ILE A 197 11.64 26.38 11.00
C ILE A 197 13.04 26.87 11.34
N ALA A 198 14.10 26.15 10.94
CA ALA A 198 15.48 26.59 11.18
C ALA A 198 15.77 27.90 10.44
N GLY A 199 16.60 28.79 11.01
CA GLY A 199 16.84 30.13 10.47
C GLY A 199 18.10 30.25 9.61
N ALA A 200 18.79 29.13 9.40
CA ALA A 200 20.04 29.07 8.67
C ALA A 200 20.09 27.81 7.81
N GLY A 201 20.73 27.90 6.65
CA GLY A 201 21.10 26.74 5.85
C GLY A 201 22.03 25.78 6.60
N ARG A 202 22.13 24.55 6.10
CA ARG A 202 22.97 23.50 6.70
C ARG A 202 24.46 23.89 6.78
N GLU A 203 24.90 24.76 5.89
CA GLU A 203 26.32 25.07 5.64
C GLU A 203 26.79 26.42 6.19
N VAL A 204 25.93 27.13 6.94
CA VAL A 204 26.32 28.44 7.49
C VAL A 204 27.43 28.28 8.54
N ALA A 205 27.32 27.26 9.40
CA ALA A 205 28.36 26.92 10.37
C ALA A 205 28.66 25.42 10.37
N TYR A 206 29.95 25.08 10.30
CA TYR A 206 30.40 23.69 10.25
C TYR A 206 31.83 23.50 10.78
N ILE A 207 32.24 22.25 10.98
CA ILE A 207 33.62 21.88 11.35
C ILE A 207 34.46 21.67 10.08
N PRO A 208 35.43 22.54 9.74
CA PRO A 208 36.24 22.42 8.53
C PRO A 208 37.29 21.28 8.61
N PRO A 209 37.67 20.66 7.47
CA PRO A 209 37.10 20.87 6.14
C PRO A 209 35.74 20.21 6.01
N TYR A 210 34.81 20.88 5.34
CA TYR A 210 33.47 20.34 5.11
C TYR A 210 33.50 19.25 4.04
N ASN A 211 33.05 18.05 4.37
CA ASN A 211 32.97 16.91 3.47
C ASN A 211 31.75 16.00 3.73
N SER A 212 30.96 16.34 4.75
CA SER A 212 29.79 15.57 5.15
C SER A 212 28.84 16.46 5.94
N ASN A 213 27.54 16.28 5.67
CA ASN A 213 26.45 16.92 6.39
C ASN A 213 26.47 16.65 7.91
N ASN A 214 27.20 15.64 8.35
CA ASN A 214 27.43 15.33 9.75
C ASN A 214 28.36 16.33 10.47
N GLN A 215 29.02 17.23 9.74
CA GLN A 215 29.92 18.25 10.31
C GLN A 215 29.22 19.60 10.51
N SER A 216 27.95 19.73 10.12
CA SER A 216 27.18 20.95 10.30
C SER A 216 26.92 21.24 11.78
N LEU A 217 27.13 22.49 12.16
CA LEU A 217 26.80 23.05 13.47
C LEU A 217 25.47 23.81 13.44
N SER A 218 25.03 24.28 12.27
CA SER A 218 23.74 24.96 12.05
C SER A 218 22.58 24.00 11.74
N ASP A 219 22.85 22.72 11.48
CA ASP A 219 21.81 21.71 11.25
C ASP A 219 21.25 21.17 12.58
N PRO A 220 20.00 21.49 12.94
CA PRO A 220 19.41 21.03 14.20
C PRO A 220 19.16 19.51 14.23
N SER A 221 19.11 18.84 13.08
CA SER A 221 18.99 17.37 13.02
C SER A 221 20.32 16.69 13.34
N ARG A 222 21.46 17.36 13.16
CA ARG A 222 22.81 16.78 13.31
C ARG A 222 23.52 17.25 14.58
N ASN A 223 23.25 18.47 15.03
CA ASN A 223 23.86 19.06 16.21
C ASN A 223 22.90 19.03 17.42
N PRO A 224 23.19 18.27 18.50
CA PRO A 224 22.37 18.28 19.71
C PRO A 224 22.38 19.64 20.42
N ASP A 225 23.49 20.37 20.36
CA ASP A 225 23.68 21.67 21.00
C ASP A 225 23.14 22.79 20.10
N HIS A 226 21.82 22.79 19.88
CA HIS A 226 21.13 23.72 19.00
C HIS A 226 19.88 24.33 19.66
N PRO A 227 19.60 25.65 19.57
CA PRO A 227 18.44 26.28 20.24
C PRO A 227 17.09 25.76 19.73
N PHE A 228 17.03 25.36 18.46
CA PHE A 228 15.90 24.61 17.87
C PHE A 228 15.57 23.34 18.66
N ASN A 229 16.57 22.57 19.11
CA ASN A 229 16.36 21.36 19.89
C ASN A 229 15.82 21.67 21.28
N VAL A 230 16.27 22.75 21.91
CA VAL A 230 15.69 23.22 23.19
C VAL A 230 14.20 23.52 22.99
N ALA A 231 13.83 24.29 21.97
CA ALA A 231 12.43 24.60 21.69
C ALA A 231 11.60 23.35 21.37
N TYR A 232 12.11 22.45 20.52
CA TYR A 232 11.46 21.21 20.15
C TYR A 232 11.15 20.33 21.37
N GLN A 233 12.12 20.17 22.28
CA GLN A 233 11.95 19.39 23.50
C GLN A 233 10.84 19.98 24.39
N HIS A 234 10.83 21.29 24.60
CA HIS A 234 9.77 21.98 25.34
C HIS A 234 8.39 21.85 24.69
N CYS A 235 8.32 21.89 23.35
CA CYS A 235 7.05 21.68 22.62
C CYS A 235 6.49 20.27 22.85
N CYS A 236 7.35 19.26 22.72
CA CYS A 236 7.02 17.86 22.97
C CYS A 236 6.63 17.63 24.44
N ASP A 237 7.41 18.12 25.39
CA ASP A 237 7.12 18.00 26.82
C ASP A 237 5.84 18.72 27.23
N GLN A 238 5.52 19.87 26.62
CA GLN A 238 4.23 20.51 26.83
C GLN A 238 3.09 19.61 26.34
N ILE A 239 3.19 19.03 25.14
CA ILE A 239 2.16 18.11 24.62
C ILE A 239 2.01 16.91 25.55
N ARG A 240 3.12 16.27 25.93
CA ARG A 240 3.11 15.12 26.84
C ARG A 240 2.50 15.47 28.19
N GLY A 241 2.78 16.66 28.72
CA GLY A 241 2.17 17.18 29.94
C GLY A 241 0.66 17.43 29.82
N LEU A 242 0.18 17.84 28.65
CA LEU A 242 -1.24 18.11 28.38
C LEU A 242 -2.05 16.83 28.08
N THR A 243 -1.46 15.88 27.36
CA THR A 243 -2.18 14.70 26.82
C THR A 243 -1.86 13.40 27.57
N GLY A 244 -0.74 13.35 28.30
CA GLY A 244 -0.20 12.12 28.88
C GLY A 244 0.35 11.13 27.85
N ARG A 245 0.53 11.55 26.59
CA ARG A 245 0.93 10.70 25.45
C ARG A 245 2.05 11.36 24.65
N THR A 246 2.84 10.57 23.94
CA THR A 246 3.80 11.07 22.95
C THR A 246 3.05 11.82 21.84
N GLU A 247 3.58 12.97 21.46
CA GLU A 247 3.17 13.78 20.32
C GLU A 247 3.27 13.04 18.99
N LEU A 248 2.57 13.56 17.98
CA LEU A 248 2.92 13.29 16.58
C LEU A 248 3.83 14.43 16.09
N SER A 249 5.05 14.08 15.70
CA SER A 249 6.03 14.99 15.12
C SER A 249 6.15 14.74 13.63
N LEU A 250 5.86 15.77 12.84
CA LEU A 250 5.96 15.78 11.39
C LEU A 250 7.18 16.60 10.98
N GLN A 251 8.19 15.96 10.41
CA GLN A 251 9.36 16.63 9.86
C GLN A 251 9.27 16.67 8.32
N ILE A 252 9.26 17.88 7.77
CA ILE A 252 9.08 18.16 6.36
C ILE A 252 10.44 18.43 5.71
N HIS A 253 10.69 17.74 4.61
CA HIS A 253 11.84 17.91 3.74
C HIS A 253 11.43 17.87 2.28
N THR A 254 12.35 18.30 1.42
CA THR A 254 12.31 18.07 -0.02
C THR A 254 13.64 17.54 -0.48
N TYR A 255 13.66 16.89 -1.64
CA TYR A 255 14.90 16.41 -2.23
C TYR A 255 15.13 16.98 -3.64
N ASP A 256 16.42 17.17 -3.94
CA ASP A 256 16.89 17.86 -5.12
C ASP A 256 16.25 17.33 -6.40
N TRP A 257 15.66 18.25 -7.18
CA TRP A 257 14.96 17.93 -8.42
C TRP A 257 15.82 17.25 -9.50
N ASN A 258 17.14 17.12 -9.33
CA ASN A 258 18.04 16.55 -10.33
C ASN A 258 18.97 15.44 -9.80
N LYS A 259 18.90 15.08 -8.52
CA LYS A 259 19.82 14.10 -7.88
C LYS A 259 19.22 12.70 -7.79
N TYR A 260 17.98 12.59 -7.35
CA TYR A 260 17.29 11.32 -7.08
C TYR A 260 16.39 10.88 -8.24
N SER A 261 16.95 10.76 -9.44
CA SER A 261 16.19 10.46 -10.66
C SER A 261 15.48 9.10 -10.58
N GLY A 262 14.16 9.11 -10.76
CA GLY A 262 13.32 7.91 -10.86
C GLY A 262 12.70 7.46 -9.53
N GLN A 263 13.00 8.14 -8.43
CA GLN A 263 12.36 7.87 -7.15
C GLN A 263 10.90 8.36 -7.12
N PRO A 264 10.01 7.72 -6.33
CA PRO A 264 8.64 8.19 -6.10
C PRO A 264 8.58 9.59 -5.50
N ASN A 265 7.51 10.34 -5.79
CA ASN A 265 7.41 11.77 -5.50
C ASN A 265 7.43 12.12 -4.00
N VAL A 266 7.00 11.19 -3.14
CA VAL A 266 6.96 11.34 -1.69
C VAL A 266 7.63 10.13 -1.06
N MET A 267 8.72 10.34 -0.34
CA MET A 267 9.37 9.30 0.45
C MET A 267 8.98 9.46 1.91
N LEU A 268 8.48 8.38 2.49
CA LEU A 268 8.02 8.34 3.88
C LEU A 268 8.97 7.50 4.73
N SER A 269 9.15 7.91 5.98
CA SER A 269 9.89 7.16 6.99
C SER A 269 9.31 7.43 8.37
N SER A 270 9.30 6.41 9.23
CA SER A 270 9.03 6.57 10.68
C SER A 270 10.29 6.91 11.48
N GLY A 271 11.37 7.30 10.81
CA GLY A 271 12.73 7.41 11.32
C GLY A 271 13.68 6.36 10.72
N TYR A 272 14.97 6.67 10.63
CA TYR A 272 15.99 5.83 9.96
C TYR A 272 15.96 4.37 10.45
N GLY A 273 15.96 4.17 11.77
CA GLY A 273 16.01 2.85 12.39
C GLY A 273 14.67 2.12 12.50
N ARG A 274 13.55 2.76 12.12
CA ARG A 274 12.20 2.23 12.33
C ARG A 274 11.63 1.60 11.07
N GLU A 275 12.17 0.43 10.73
CA GLU A 275 11.78 -0.38 9.56
C GLU A 275 10.41 -1.07 9.67
N PHE A 276 9.67 -0.88 10.76
CA PHE A 276 8.32 -1.44 10.95
C PHE A 276 7.31 -0.30 11.10
N PRO A 277 7.05 0.47 10.02
CA PRO A 277 6.15 1.61 10.10
C PRO A 277 4.74 1.17 10.52
N ALA A 278 4.16 1.94 11.44
CA ALA A 278 2.81 1.77 11.94
C ALA A 278 2.02 3.08 11.72
N LEU A 279 0.95 3.34 12.49
CA LEU A 279 0.15 4.55 12.34
C LEU A 279 1.02 5.80 12.57
N PRO A 280 0.89 6.86 11.75
CA PRO A 280 -0.16 7.08 10.74
C PRO A 280 0.14 6.46 9.36
N VAL A 281 1.35 5.98 9.10
CA VAL A 281 1.77 5.49 7.76
C VAL A 281 1.04 4.21 7.38
N ARG A 282 0.95 3.24 8.31
CA ARG A 282 0.35 1.93 8.06
C ARG A 282 -0.47 1.43 9.25
N ASP A 283 -1.72 1.12 9.01
CA ASP A 283 -2.59 0.38 9.91
C ASP A 283 -2.41 -1.11 9.65
N ASN A 284 -1.88 -1.81 10.64
CA ASN A 284 -1.64 -3.24 10.53
C ASN A 284 -2.93 -4.07 10.77
N SER A 285 -4.03 -3.45 11.21
CA SER A 285 -5.32 -4.09 11.43
C SER A 285 -6.05 -4.37 10.10
N ARG A 286 -7.28 -4.89 10.19
CA ARG A 286 -8.15 -5.05 9.00
C ARG A 286 -8.86 -3.76 8.60
N ALA A 287 -8.84 -2.73 9.44
CA ALA A 287 -9.53 -1.47 9.17
C ALA A 287 -8.81 -0.66 8.06
N ARG A 288 -7.49 -0.82 7.93
CA ARG A 288 -6.68 -0.09 6.94
C ARG A 288 -6.93 1.43 7.00
N ASN A 289 -7.06 1.95 8.23
CA ASN A 289 -7.35 3.36 8.48
C ASN A 289 -6.05 4.15 8.67
N ASP A 290 -5.27 4.25 7.59
CA ASP A 290 -3.96 4.91 7.56
C ASP A 290 -3.80 5.89 6.39
N LEU A 291 -2.71 6.64 6.39
CA LEU A 291 -2.39 7.65 5.37
C LEU A 291 -2.38 7.04 3.95
N LEU A 292 -1.83 5.84 3.79
CA LEU A 292 -1.64 5.24 2.47
C LEU A 292 -2.97 4.78 1.88
N ASP A 293 -3.77 4.01 2.63
CA ASP A 293 -5.07 3.52 2.20
C ASP A 293 -6.15 4.63 2.15
N ARG A 294 -5.91 5.81 2.74
CA ARG A 294 -6.72 7.03 2.50
C ARG A 294 -6.34 7.79 1.22
N THR A 295 -5.18 7.53 0.64
CA THR A 295 -4.79 8.14 -0.63
C THR A 295 -5.46 7.38 -1.78
N PRO A 296 -6.09 8.05 -2.77
CA PRO A 296 -6.64 7.39 -3.95
C PRO A 296 -5.58 6.61 -4.73
N TYR A 297 -5.96 5.50 -5.38
CA TYR A 297 -5.04 4.72 -6.21
C TYR A 297 -4.41 5.56 -7.33
N VAL A 298 -5.23 6.30 -8.08
CA VAL A 298 -4.75 7.36 -8.98
C VAL A 298 -4.68 8.65 -8.17
N VAL A 299 -3.47 9.05 -7.79
CA VAL A 299 -3.24 10.25 -6.97
C VAL A 299 -3.44 11.50 -7.80
N HIS A 300 -2.79 11.55 -8.97
CA HIS A 300 -2.95 12.64 -9.94
C HIS A 300 -3.42 12.09 -11.27
N PRO A 301 -4.67 12.39 -11.67
CA PRO A 301 -5.13 12.11 -13.03
C PRO A 301 -4.21 12.76 -14.04
N GLN A 302 -4.06 12.11 -15.20
CA GLN A 302 -3.26 12.65 -16.30
C GLN A 302 -3.62 14.12 -16.59
N ASN A 303 -2.58 14.96 -16.68
CA ASN A 303 -2.67 16.39 -16.97
C ASN A 303 -3.52 17.22 -15.99
N SER A 304 -3.71 16.75 -14.76
CA SER A 304 -4.39 17.51 -13.70
C SER A 304 -3.59 18.75 -13.28
N ILE A 305 -2.26 18.69 -13.35
CA ILE A 305 -1.35 19.82 -13.08
C ILE A 305 -0.35 19.93 -14.22
N GLY A 306 -0.69 20.69 -15.27
CA GLY A 306 0.14 20.79 -16.48
C GLY A 306 0.18 19.49 -17.27
N THR A 307 1.27 19.23 -18.02
CA THR A 307 1.35 18.05 -18.89
C THR A 307 2.15 16.93 -18.24
N HIS A 308 1.51 15.80 -17.89
CA HIS A 308 2.15 14.63 -17.28
C HIS A 308 1.30 13.36 -17.50
N SER A 309 1.91 12.17 -17.35
CA SER A 309 1.16 10.91 -17.27
C SER A 309 0.35 10.83 -15.97
N GLU A 310 -0.61 9.91 -15.89
CA GLU A 310 -1.23 9.56 -14.61
C GLU A 310 -0.15 9.18 -13.57
N VAL A 311 -0.41 9.51 -12.31
CA VAL A 311 0.47 9.18 -11.17
C VAL A 311 -0.31 8.27 -10.22
N ASP A 312 0.07 7.01 -10.18
CA ASP A 312 -0.50 5.99 -9.31
C ASP A 312 0.17 5.99 -7.93
N ILE A 313 -0.39 5.25 -6.98
CA ILE A 313 0.05 5.19 -5.58
C ILE A 313 1.52 4.77 -5.41
N ASP A 314 1.99 3.81 -6.22
CA ASP A 314 3.38 3.32 -6.23
C ASP A 314 4.32 4.25 -7.01
N ASP A 315 3.76 5.13 -7.85
CA ASP A 315 4.50 6.22 -8.44
C ASP A 315 4.63 7.43 -7.50
N PHE A 316 3.66 7.60 -6.61
CA PHE A 316 3.58 8.71 -5.67
C PHE A 316 4.35 8.46 -4.38
N TYR A 317 4.23 7.27 -3.76
CA TYR A 317 4.90 6.95 -2.49
C TYR A 317 6.02 5.93 -2.61
N CYS A 318 7.05 6.10 -1.79
CA CYS A 318 7.84 4.99 -1.23
C CYS A 318 7.92 5.11 0.29
N VAL A 319 8.22 4.00 0.97
CA VAL A 319 8.20 3.93 2.43
C VAL A 319 9.44 3.18 2.94
N ASN A 320 10.09 3.68 3.98
CA ASN A 320 11.17 2.97 4.65
C ASN A 320 10.58 1.82 5.48
N TYR A 321 10.86 0.57 5.09
CA TYR A 321 10.36 -0.61 5.77
C TYR A 321 11.31 -1.80 5.60
N ASN A 322 11.20 -2.79 6.48
CA ASN A 322 11.97 -4.03 6.38
C ASN A 322 11.49 -4.84 5.18
N TYR A 323 12.38 -5.18 4.23
CA TYR A 323 12.00 -5.90 3.01
C TYR A 323 11.22 -7.22 3.24
N ALA A 324 11.43 -7.91 4.37
CA ALA A 324 10.66 -9.11 4.74
C ALA A 324 9.24 -8.81 5.25
N ASN A 325 8.93 -7.54 5.53
CA ASN A 325 7.61 -7.05 5.93
C ASN A 325 7.17 -5.84 5.08
N PRO A 326 6.91 -6.05 3.77
CA PRO A 326 6.60 -4.94 2.89
C PRO A 326 5.32 -4.20 3.28
N VAL A 327 5.30 -2.91 3.01
CA VAL A 327 4.10 -2.07 3.07
C VAL A 327 3.26 -2.32 1.82
N THR A 328 1.95 -2.55 2.00
CA THR A 328 1.04 -2.93 0.92
C THR A 328 -0.22 -2.08 0.91
N TYR A 329 -0.62 -1.64 -0.27
CA TYR A 329 -1.85 -0.92 -0.55
C TYR A 329 -2.90 -1.86 -1.17
N LEU A 330 -4.17 -1.75 -0.80
CA LEU A 330 -5.24 -2.62 -1.34
C LEU A 330 -6.00 -1.93 -2.48
N HIS A 331 -5.90 -2.45 -3.71
CA HIS A 331 -6.66 -1.96 -4.85
C HIS A 331 -7.45 -3.09 -5.52
N ASN A 332 -8.77 -2.94 -5.63
CA ASN A 332 -9.66 -3.93 -6.28
C ASN A 332 -9.47 -5.38 -5.77
N GLY A 333 -9.20 -5.54 -4.47
CA GLY A 333 -8.95 -6.84 -3.84
C GLY A 333 -7.56 -7.42 -4.09
N GLN A 334 -6.66 -6.69 -4.75
CA GLN A 334 -5.25 -7.04 -4.93
C GLN A 334 -4.36 -6.19 -4.03
N GLU A 335 -3.39 -6.81 -3.37
CA GLU A 335 -2.36 -6.10 -2.62
C GLU A 335 -1.23 -5.66 -3.56
N ILE A 336 -0.93 -4.37 -3.55
CA ILE A 336 0.14 -3.73 -4.28
C ILE A 336 1.24 -3.39 -3.27
N GLN A 337 2.43 -3.93 -3.47
CA GLN A 337 3.58 -3.56 -2.65
C GLN A 337 4.09 -2.18 -3.07
N LEU A 338 4.17 -1.25 -2.11
CA LEU A 338 4.77 0.06 -2.36
C LEU A 338 6.30 -0.07 -2.42
N PRO A 339 7.00 0.77 -3.21
CA PRO A 339 8.46 0.78 -3.23
C PRO A 339 9.08 1.07 -1.85
N GLU A 340 10.25 0.48 -1.61
CA GLU A 340 11.05 0.70 -0.40
C GLU A 340 11.84 2.02 -0.52
N ASN A 341 11.81 2.86 0.50
CA ASN A 341 12.68 4.04 0.61
C ASN A 341 14.02 3.65 1.24
N THR A 342 15.03 3.39 0.40
CA THR A 342 16.40 3.09 0.86
C THR A 342 17.34 4.30 0.80
N GLU A 343 16.89 5.43 0.27
CA GLU A 343 17.74 6.58 -0.06
C GLU A 343 17.68 7.68 1.01
N LEU A 344 16.46 8.11 1.36
CA LEU A 344 16.22 9.22 2.28
C LEU A 344 15.27 8.84 3.42
N PRO A 345 15.64 7.89 4.30
CA PRO A 345 14.82 7.54 5.46
C PRO A 345 14.98 8.50 6.65
N GLY A 346 15.67 9.63 6.47
CA GLY A 346 16.12 10.54 7.53
C GLY A 346 17.50 10.18 8.09
N ALA A 347 18.09 11.05 8.89
CA ALA A 347 19.39 10.79 9.52
C ALA A 347 19.28 9.79 10.69
N GLU A 348 20.20 8.82 10.78
CA GLU A 348 20.26 7.85 11.90
C GLU A 348 20.29 8.52 13.28
N PHE A 349 20.94 9.67 13.37
CA PHE A 349 21.10 10.43 14.61
C PHE A 349 20.30 11.75 14.60
N ASN A 350 19.21 11.79 13.85
CA ASN A 350 18.29 12.94 13.85
C ASN A 350 17.83 13.26 15.28
N GLN A 351 18.16 14.45 15.78
CA GLN A 351 17.90 14.81 17.19
C GLN A 351 16.41 14.89 17.52
N GLN A 352 15.56 15.34 16.59
CA GLN A 352 14.11 15.41 16.78
C GLN A 352 13.51 14.01 16.82
N MET A 353 13.92 13.14 15.89
CA MET A 353 13.55 11.72 15.87
C MET A 353 13.90 11.05 17.18
N LEU A 354 15.17 11.14 17.63
CA LEU A 354 15.65 10.48 18.84
C LEU A 354 14.91 10.91 20.11
N TYR A 355 14.44 12.15 20.16
CA TYR A 355 13.69 12.66 21.31
C TYR A 355 12.21 12.23 21.32
N THR A 356 11.64 11.98 20.14
CA THR A 356 10.23 11.59 19.94
C THR A 356 10.05 10.08 19.84
N GLU A 357 11.09 9.35 19.48
CA GLU A 357 11.05 7.92 19.26
C GLU A 357 10.66 7.13 20.52
N GLN A 358 9.81 6.12 20.32
CA GLN A 358 9.46 5.17 21.37
C GLN A 358 10.44 4.01 21.39
N GLN A 359 10.75 3.50 22.59
CA GLN A 359 11.71 2.40 22.75
C GLN A 359 11.32 1.11 22.04
N ASN A 360 10.02 0.87 21.81
CA ASN A 360 9.55 -0.34 21.14
C ASN A 360 9.22 -0.05 19.67
N LEU A 361 10.09 -0.50 18.77
CA LEU A 361 9.95 -0.33 17.32
C LEU A 361 8.71 -1.01 16.72
N TYR A 362 8.10 -1.97 17.43
CA TYR A 362 6.92 -2.69 17.00
C TYR A 362 5.59 -2.09 17.46
N ASP A 363 5.62 -0.96 18.18
CA ASP A 363 4.41 -0.30 18.65
C ASP A 363 3.50 0.12 17.48
N VAL A 364 2.20 0.11 17.70
CA VAL A 364 1.17 0.44 16.71
C VAL A 364 1.19 1.92 16.30
N PHE A 365 1.90 2.76 17.06
CA PHE A 365 2.06 4.18 16.79
C PHE A 365 3.52 4.55 16.53
N SER A 366 3.77 5.14 15.36
CA SER A 366 5.01 5.79 14.98
C SER A 366 4.87 7.30 15.21
N PRO A 367 5.41 7.85 16.33
CA PRO A 367 5.21 9.26 16.69
C PRO A 367 6.01 10.22 15.81
N PHE A 368 7.00 9.74 15.06
CA PHE A 368 7.79 10.55 14.15
C PHE A 368 7.46 10.17 12.71
N LEU A 369 7.08 11.16 11.91
CA LEU A 369 6.86 11.03 10.47
C LEU A 369 7.81 11.98 9.73
N HIS A 370 8.76 11.39 9.01
CA HIS A 370 9.68 12.09 8.13
C HIS A 370 9.17 11.97 6.70
N VAL A 371 9.06 13.11 6.01
CA VAL A 371 8.50 13.21 4.66
C VAL A 371 9.46 13.98 3.78
N GLU A 372 9.82 13.39 2.64
CA GLU A 372 10.72 13.94 1.63
C GLU A 372 9.94 14.07 0.31
N MET A 373 9.76 15.29 -0.19
CA MET A 373 9.02 15.57 -1.43
C MET A 373 9.94 15.94 -2.59
N ASP A 374 9.67 15.44 -3.79
CA ASP A 374 10.43 15.83 -4.98
C ASP A 374 10.20 17.31 -5.31
N GLU A 375 11.27 18.09 -5.40
CA GLU A 375 11.16 19.47 -5.85
C GLU A 375 10.60 19.60 -7.28
N LEU A 376 10.82 18.59 -8.13
CA LEU A 376 10.15 18.45 -9.42
C LEU A 376 9.63 17.02 -9.57
N PRO A 377 8.31 16.80 -9.46
CA PRO A 377 7.75 15.45 -9.52
C PRO A 377 8.22 14.65 -10.74
N LYS A 378 8.52 13.37 -10.51
CA LYS A 378 9.12 12.46 -11.49
C LYS A 378 8.31 12.30 -12.78
N CYS A 379 7.02 12.61 -12.74
CA CYS A 379 6.12 12.57 -13.89
C CYS A 379 6.41 13.68 -14.92
N TYR A 380 7.19 14.70 -14.54
CA TYR A 380 7.63 15.78 -15.42
C TYR A 380 9.01 15.53 -16.02
N SER A 381 9.32 16.26 -17.10
CA SER A 381 10.66 16.20 -17.70
C SER A 381 11.66 16.94 -16.83
N ARG A 382 12.75 16.26 -16.41
CA ARG A 382 13.84 16.83 -15.59
C ARG A 382 14.67 17.84 -16.40
N ASN A 383 14.25 19.10 -16.43
CA ASN A 383 14.98 20.23 -17.01
C ASN A 383 14.53 21.55 -16.38
N GLU A 384 15.37 22.58 -16.51
CA GLU A 384 15.13 23.90 -15.93
C GLU A 384 13.84 24.57 -16.44
N ASP A 385 13.48 24.45 -17.72
CA ASP A 385 12.26 25.08 -18.25
C ASP A 385 11.00 24.53 -17.58
N THR A 386 10.96 23.21 -17.36
CA THR A 386 9.83 22.54 -16.72
C THR A 386 9.78 22.87 -15.23
N TRP A 387 10.93 22.91 -14.57
CA TRP A 387 11.03 23.35 -13.18
C TRP A 387 10.60 24.82 -13.01
N ARG A 388 11.10 25.73 -13.85
CA ARG A 388 10.71 27.16 -13.86
C ARG A 388 9.20 27.32 -14.01
N TRP A 389 8.61 26.61 -14.97
CA TRP A 389 7.15 26.58 -15.13
C TRP A 389 6.46 26.09 -13.87
N PHE A 390 6.96 25.02 -13.24
CA PHE A 390 6.36 24.46 -12.03
C PHE A 390 6.27 25.52 -10.93
N PHE A 391 7.34 26.31 -10.76
CA PHE A 391 7.46 27.40 -9.79
C PHE A 391 7.06 28.78 -10.31
N GLY A 392 6.15 28.87 -11.29
CA GLY A 392 5.47 30.14 -11.62
C GLY A 392 6.18 31.04 -12.64
N TYR A 393 7.23 30.57 -13.32
CA TYR A 393 7.82 31.32 -14.44
C TYR A 393 6.90 31.32 -15.67
N VAL A 394 6.70 32.50 -16.26
CA VAL A 394 5.88 32.69 -17.46
C VAL A 394 6.81 32.93 -18.65
N ALA A 395 6.96 31.91 -19.50
CA ALA A 395 7.90 31.93 -20.62
C ALA A 395 7.55 33.00 -21.68
N GLU A 396 6.26 33.32 -21.86
CA GLU A 396 5.80 34.33 -22.82
C GLU A 396 6.23 35.75 -22.44
N THR A 397 6.24 36.07 -21.15
CA THR A 397 6.63 37.40 -20.63
C THR A 397 8.07 37.44 -20.12
N GLN A 398 8.70 36.28 -19.95
CA GLN A 398 10.03 36.12 -19.35
C GLN A 398 10.12 36.69 -17.93
N THR A 399 9.07 36.48 -17.14
CA THR A 399 8.95 37.00 -15.78
C THR A 399 8.44 35.93 -14.83
N TRP A 400 8.79 36.03 -13.55
CA TRP A 400 8.20 35.23 -12.48
C TRP A 400 6.85 35.78 -12.05
N ASP A 401 5.83 34.92 -11.95
CA ASP A 401 4.60 35.22 -11.24
C ASP A 401 4.75 34.76 -9.78
N LEU A 402 5.17 35.68 -8.91
CA LEU A 402 5.44 35.41 -7.50
C LEU A 402 4.23 34.81 -6.78
N ALA A 403 3.02 35.23 -7.14
CA ALA A 403 1.79 34.69 -6.55
C ALA A 403 1.54 33.23 -6.94
N GLN A 404 2.23 32.71 -7.96
CA GLN A 404 2.15 31.33 -8.42
C GLN A 404 3.39 30.50 -8.07
N ARG A 405 4.38 31.06 -7.37
CA ARG A 405 5.68 30.43 -7.08
C ARG A 405 5.52 29.04 -6.47
N TYR A 406 4.67 28.90 -5.46
CA TYR A 406 4.47 27.62 -4.76
C TYR A 406 3.14 26.92 -5.06
N THR A 407 2.27 27.50 -5.90
CA THR A 407 0.91 27.00 -6.11
C THR A 407 0.89 25.56 -6.61
N ARG A 408 1.70 25.23 -7.63
CA ARG A 408 1.71 23.88 -8.22
C ARG A 408 2.39 22.87 -7.30
N PHE A 409 3.43 23.28 -6.58
CA PHE A 409 4.08 22.45 -5.56
C PHE A 409 3.08 22.06 -4.47
N ILE A 410 2.41 23.05 -3.87
CA ILE A 410 1.38 22.83 -2.85
C ILE A 410 0.27 21.94 -3.41
N GLN A 411 -0.26 22.25 -4.60
CA GLN A 411 -1.34 21.48 -5.22
C GLN A 411 -0.94 20.01 -5.47
N PHE A 412 0.30 19.78 -5.92
CA PHE A 412 0.78 18.43 -6.22
C PHE A 412 0.96 17.58 -4.95
N TYR A 413 1.41 18.17 -3.85
CA TYR A 413 1.68 17.43 -2.61
C TYR A 413 0.54 17.44 -1.59
N THR A 414 -0.47 18.27 -1.77
CA THR A 414 -1.70 18.27 -0.93
C THR A 414 -2.33 16.88 -0.74
N PRO A 415 -2.36 15.94 -1.71
CA PRO A 415 -2.99 14.63 -1.52
C PRO A 415 -2.48 13.82 -0.33
N TRP A 416 -1.17 13.82 -0.04
CA TRP A 416 -0.67 13.07 1.13
C TRP A 416 -1.07 13.74 2.44
N LEU A 417 -1.10 15.08 2.45
CA LEU A 417 -1.51 15.85 3.61
C LEU A 417 -3.03 15.76 3.85
N ASP A 418 -3.84 15.69 2.78
CA ASP A 418 -5.27 15.37 2.83
C ASP A 418 -5.51 13.99 3.45
N ALA A 419 -4.71 12.99 3.03
CA ALA A 419 -4.81 11.63 3.55
C ALA A 419 -4.40 11.55 5.04
N LEU A 420 -3.33 12.24 5.45
CA LEU A 420 -2.95 12.36 6.86
C LEU A 420 -4.06 13.05 7.66
N TYR A 421 -4.58 14.17 7.18
CA TYR A 421 -5.68 14.90 7.82
C TYR A 421 -6.93 14.02 8.02
N ALA A 422 -7.22 13.13 7.08
CA ALA A 422 -8.37 12.23 7.16
C ALA A 422 -8.26 11.17 8.29
N VAL A 423 -7.05 10.86 8.75
CA VAL A 423 -6.82 9.83 9.79
C VAL A 423 -6.32 10.39 11.11
N VAL A 424 -5.78 11.62 11.12
CA VAL A 424 -4.99 12.13 12.25
C VAL A 424 -5.77 12.13 13.57
N ASP A 425 -7.08 12.41 13.56
CA ASP A 425 -7.89 12.38 14.78
C ASP A 425 -8.02 10.96 15.36
N SER A 426 -8.19 9.95 14.49
CA SER A 426 -8.21 8.55 14.91
C SER A 426 -6.83 8.09 15.40
N VAL A 427 -5.77 8.52 14.71
CA VAL A 427 -4.38 8.20 15.08
C VAL A 427 -4.00 8.80 16.43
N LEU A 428 -4.44 10.02 16.73
CA LEU A 428 -4.16 10.66 18.02
C LEU A 428 -5.02 10.09 19.16
N ALA A 429 -6.26 9.72 18.86
CA ALA A 429 -7.12 9.02 19.81
C ALA A 429 -6.60 7.62 20.13
N LEU A 430 -6.01 6.92 19.14
CA LEU A 430 -5.64 5.50 19.20
C LEU A 430 -6.78 4.65 19.80
N ASP A 431 -8.02 4.93 19.44
CA ASP A 431 -9.19 4.22 19.97
C ASP A 431 -10.22 4.09 18.85
N ASP A 432 -10.54 2.87 18.46
CA ASP A 432 -11.63 2.59 17.51
C ASP A 432 -12.92 2.13 18.21
N GLY A 433 -12.91 2.06 19.55
CA GLY A 433 -14.02 1.60 20.39
C GLY A 433 -14.23 0.09 20.36
N THR A 434 -13.31 -0.69 19.79
CA THR A 434 -13.42 -2.15 19.66
C THR A 434 -12.21 -2.85 20.26
N GLY A 435 -12.46 -3.94 21.01
CA GLY A 435 -11.37 -4.73 21.58
C GLY A 435 -10.67 -5.62 20.53
N PRO A 436 -9.45 -6.10 20.80
CA PRO A 436 -8.69 -6.93 19.88
C PRO A 436 -9.42 -8.23 19.53
N SER A 437 -9.21 -8.73 18.31
CA SER A 437 -9.65 -10.09 17.95
C SER A 437 -8.89 -11.15 18.76
N ASN A 438 -9.47 -12.35 18.88
CA ASN A 438 -8.84 -13.46 19.58
C ASN A 438 -7.59 -13.94 18.83
N PRO A 439 -6.43 -14.11 19.49
CA PRO A 439 -5.38 -14.98 18.97
C PRO A 439 -5.80 -16.45 19.10
N GLU A 440 -5.77 -17.19 18.01
CA GLU A 440 -6.28 -18.58 17.94
C GLU A 440 -5.16 -19.59 17.71
N ASN A 441 -5.47 -20.88 17.87
CA ASN A 441 -4.58 -21.98 17.49
C ASN A 441 -3.16 -21.88 18.06
N LEU A 442 -3.04 -21.54 19.36
CA LEU A 442 -1.76 -21.59 20.05
C LEU A 442 -1.22 -23.03 20.02
N THR A 443 -0.02 -23.20 19.49
CA THR A 443 0.63 -24.49 19.30
C THR A 443 2.10 -24.44 19.68
N LEU A 444 2.62 -25.59 20.12
CA LEU A 444 4.05 -25.83 20.28
C LEU A 444 4.56 -26.44 18.97
N THR A 445 5.45 -25.74 18.27
CA THR A 445 5.95 -26.15 16.94
C THR A 445 7.27 -26.90 17.02
N ASP A 446 8.09 -26.57 18.02
CA ASP A 446 9.36 -27.26 18.30
C ASP A 446 9.74 -27.06 19.77
N MET A 447 10.61 -27.93 20.29
CA MET A 447 11.14 -27.81 21.65
C MET A 447 12.59 -28.27 21.71
N GLN A 448 13.44 -27.42 22.28
CA GLN A 448 14.81 -27.75 22.66
C GLN A 448 14.90 -27.75 24.20
N SER A 449 16.02 -28.24 24.75
CA SER A 449 16.14 -28.48 26.20
C SER A 449 15.71 -27.30 27.09
N ASN A 450 15.92 -26.06 26.65
CA ASN A 450 15.60 -24.84 27.41
C ASN A 450 14.63 -23.88 26.70
N TYR A 451 14.15 -24.23 25.50
CA TYR A 451 13.36 -23.32 24.67
C TYR A 451 12.15 -24.04 24.09
N ALA A 452 11.00 -23.37 24.07
CA ALA A 452 9.80 -23.80 23.35
C ALA A 452 9.50 -22.81 22.22
N TYR A 453 9.28 -23.31 21.02
CA TYR A 453 8.85 -22.49 19.89
C TYR A 453 7.33 -22.54 19.80
N LEU A 454 6.70 -21.38 19.97
CA LEU A 454 5.25 -21.22 19.94
C LEU A 454 4.82 -20.58 18.63
N ALA A 455 3.64 -20.94 18.15
CA ALA A 455 2.96 -20.28 17.03
C ALA A 455 1.46 -20.12 17.30
N TRP A 456 0.83 -19.09 16.73
CA TRP A 456 -0.60 -18.79 16.87
C TRP A 456 -1.12 -17.99 15.67
N ASP A 457 -2.45 -17.98 15.51
CA ASP A 457 -3.13 -17.11 14.56
C ASP A 457 -3.25 -15.69 15.10
N ARG A 458 -2.87 -14.73 14.26
CA ARG A 458 -2.75 -13.32 14.58
C ARG A 458 -4.07 -12.67 15.06
N SER A 459 -3.94 -11.79 16.05
CA SER A 459 -4.98 -10.83 16.46
C SER A 459 -4.94 -9.54 15.62
N TYR A 460 -6.12 -8.93 15.41
CA TYR A 460 -6.30 -7.65 14.72
C TYR A 460 -6.92 -6.62 15.66
N SER A 461 -6.29 -5.45 15.76
CA SER A 461 -6.77 -4.28 16.52
C SER A 461 -6.16 -3.01 15.92
N TYR A 462 -6.93 -1.93 15.76
CA TYR A 462 -6.40 -0.65 15.29
C TYR A 462 -5.41 -0.06 16.30
N ASP A 463 -5.72 -0.18 17.58
CA ASP A 463 -4.98 0.34 18.73
C ASP A 463 -4.32 -0.77 19.54
N PHE A 464 -3.76 -1.76 18.86
CA PHE A 464 -3.08 -2.88 19.50
C PHE A 464 -1.98 -2.44 20.47
N ASP A 465 -1.92 -3.06 21.66
CA ASP A 465 -0.87 -2.78 22.64
C ASP A 465 0.08 -3.95 22.84
N SER A 466 -0.44 -5.14 23.11
CA SER A 466 0.40 -6.30 23.43
C SER A 466 -0.33 -7.63 23.23
N TYR A 467 0.40 -8.63 22.79
CA TYR A 467 0.12 -10.01 23.16
C TYR A 467 0.54 -10.23 24.62
N GLU A 468 -0.25 -10.97 25.38
CA GLU A 468 0.09 -11.43 26.72
C GLU A 468 0.13 -12.97 26.73
N LEU A 469 1.32 -13.52 26.96
CA LEU A 469 1.53 -14.95 27.15
C LEU A 469 1.48 -15.28 28.65
N HIS A 470 0.43 -15.96 29.07
CA HIS A 470 0.19 -16.36 30.45
C HIS A 470 0.72 -17.78 30.67
N LEU A 471 1.70 -17.90 31.54
CA LEU A 471 2.36 -19.14 31.91
C LEU A 471 1.98 -19.54 33.34
N ARG A 472 1.80 -20.83 33.58
CA ARG A 472 1.63 -21.38 34.93
C ARG A 472 2.29 -22.75 35.07
N TRP A 473 2.87 -23.03 36.24
CA TRP A 473 3.50 -24.32 36.59
C TRP A 473 3.47 -24.56 38.10
N GLU A 474 3.76 -25.77 38.55
CA GLU A 474 3.78 -26.13 39.97
C GLU A 474 5.20 -26.15 40.54
N VAL A 475 5.40 -25.65 41.77
CA VAL A 475 6.61 -25.78 42.60
C VAL A 475 6.22 -26.24 44.00
N ASP A 476 6.70 -27.42 44.41
CA ASP A 476 6.47 -27.99 45.76
C ASP A 476 4.99 -27.96 46.19
N GLY A 477 4.08 -28.24 45.25
CA GLY A 477 2.63 -28.22 45.49
C GLY A 477 1.97 -26.83 45.43
N GLN A 478 2.69 -25.78 45.03
CA GLN A 478 2.15 -24.43 44.83
C GLN A 478 2.16 -24.03 43.35
N GLU A 479 1.06 -23.46 42.85
CA GLU A 479 1.01 -22.89 41.51
C GLU A 479 1.78 -21.56 41.46
N VAL A 480 2.64 -21.42 40.46
CA VAL A 480 3.38 -20.21 40.12
C VAL A 480 2.92 -19.77 38.74
N SER A 481 2.72 -18.46 38.57
CA SER A 481 2.30 -17.87 37.30
C SER A 481 3.24 -16.74 36.87
N GLN A 482 3.40 -16.59 35.56
CA GLN A 482 4.14 -15.49 34.94
C GLN A 482 3.37 -14.99 33.73
N VAL A 483 3.38 -13.68 33.50
CA VAL A 483 2.86 -13.08 32.26
C VAL A 483 4.04 -12.49 31.51
N LEU A 484 4.18 -12.85 30.24
CA LEU A 484 5.08 -12.19 29.31
C LEU A 484 4.24 -11.27 28.42
N ASP A 485 4.67 -10.03 28.28
CA ASP A 485 4.04 -9.00 27.47
C ASP A 485 5.11 -8.12 26.78
N ARG A 486 4.67 -7.04 26.15
CA ARG A 486 5.53 -6.03 25.51
C ARG A 486 6.65 -5.45 26.38
N VAL A 487 6.52 -5.49 27.71
CA VAL A 487 7.55 -5.01 28.64
C VAL A 487 8.61 -6.08 28.84
N THR A 488 8.20 -7.35 28.85
CA THR A 488 9.13 -8.48 28.95
C THR A 488 9.88 -8.75 27.64
N ASP A 489 9.20 -8.63 26.50
CA ASP A 489 9.80 -8.79 25.17
C ASP A 489 9.13 -7.81 24.18
N PRO A 490 9.91 -6.92 23.52
CA PRO A 490 9.37 -5.95 22.58
C PRO A 490 8.54 -6.56 21.44
N LEU A 491 8.87 -7.78 20.99
CA LEU A 491 8.17 -8.49 19.92
C LEU A 491 6.69 -8.69 20.22
N LEU A 492 6.32 -8.79 21.50
CA LEU A 492 4.92 -8.97 21.90
C LEU A 492 4.06 -7.70 21.69
N ALA A 493 4.65 -6.53 21.47
CA ALA A 493 3.91 -5.37 20.97
C ALA A 493 3.59 -5.46 19.46
N TRP A 494 4.25 -6.36 18.73
CA TRP A 494 4.07 -6.46 17.30
C TRP A 494 2.77 -7.17 16.97
N GLN A 495 1.77 -6.42 16.50
CA GLN A 495 0.49 -7.00 16.12
C GLN A 495 0.63 -8.13 15.08
N LYS A 496 1.66 -8.07 14.19
CA LYS A 496 1.93 -9.11 13.17
C LYS A 496 2.69 -10.33 13.70
N ALA A 497 3.11 -10.34 14.95
CA ALA A 497 3.70 -11.53 15.57
C ALA A 497 2.70 -12.69 15.56
N HIS A 498 3.19 -13.84 15.12
CA HIS A 498 2.46 -15.11 15.04
C HIS A 498 3.31 -16.28 15.54
N SER A 499 4.48 -15.98 16.12
CA SER A 499 5.39 -16.94 16.72
C SER A 499 6.24 -16.29 17.80
N PHE A 500 6.72 -17.09 18.75
CA PHE A 500 7.54 -16.64 19.86
C PHE A 500 8.47 -17.76 20.33
N THR A 501 9.73 -17.42 20.63
CA THR A 501 10.64 -18.35 21.30
C THR A 501 10.51 -18.12 22.80
N LEU A 502 9.92 -19.09 23.50
CA LEU A 502 9.73 -19.05 24.93
C LEU A 502 10.92 -19.70 25.66
N ASP A 503 11.59 -18.92 26.50
CA ASP A 503 12.54 -19.44 27.50
C ASP A 503 11.77 -20.23 28.58
N LEU A 504 12.11 -21.50 28.75
CA LEU A 504 11.43 -22.35 29.73
C LEU A 504 11.95 -22.02 31.14
N PRO A 505 11.09 -21.56 32.07
CA PRO A 505 11.54 -21.04 33.37
C PRO A 505 12.10 -22.12 34.31
N VAL A 506 11.81 -23.39 34.05
CA VAL A 506 12.17 -24.54 34.91
C VAL A 506 12.35 -25.82 34.09
N GLU A 507 13.38 -26.61 34.40
CA GLU A 507 13.60 -27.95 33.85
C GLU A 507 12.71 -29.02 34.52
N ASN A 508 12.39 -30.09 33.80
CA ASN A 508 11.67 -31.28 34.30
C ASN A 508 10.27 -30.98 34.86
N ARG A 509 9.54 -30.04 34.25
CA ARG A 509 8.20 -29.62 34.71
C ARG A 509 7.23 -29.41 33.56
N ILE A 510 5.95 -29.45 33.92
CA ILE A 510 4.84 -29.13 33.02
C ILE A 510 4.56 -27.63 33.15
N ILE A 511 4.61 -26.93 32.03
CA ILE A 511 4.23 -25.53 31.91
C ILE A 511 2.94 -25.47 31.10
N TYR A 512 1.96 -24.71 31.57
CA TYR A 512 0.74 -24.42 30.84
C TYR A 512 0.84 -23.02 30.26
N ALA A 513 0.51 -22.85 28.99
CA ALA A 513 0.59 -21.58 28.29
C ALA A 513 -0.72 -21.25 27.58
N ARG A 514 -1.17 -20.01 27.67
CA ARG A 514 -2.26 -19.42 26.88
C ARG A 514 -1.87 -18.01 26.45
N ILE A 515 -2.41 -17.54 25.33
CA ILE A 515 -2.16 -16.18 24.83
C ILE A 515 -3.47 -15.41 24.69
N LEU A 516 -3.40 -14.10 24.89
CA LEU A 516 -4.49 -13.15 24.65
C LEU A 516 -3.91 -11.85 24.10
N ALA A 517 -4.74 -11.00 23.51
CA ALA A 517 -4.36 -9.69 23.00
C ALA A 517 -4.99 -8.57 23.86
N ARG A 518 -4.25 -7.48 24.02
CA ARG A 518 -4.63 -6.27 24.74
C ARG A 518 -4.47 -5.06 23.82
N ASP A 519 -5.42 -4.13 23.87
CA ASP A 519 -5.32 -2.83 23.20
C ASP A 519 -4.80 -1.71 24.13
N LYS A 520 -4.61 -0.50 23.58
CA LYS A 520 -4.12 0.67 24.31
C LYS A 520 -5.10 1.20 25.36
N HIS A 521 -6.35 0.74 25.32
CA HIS A 521 -7.44 1.13 26.22
C HIS A 521 -7.74 0.08 27.30
N GLY A 522 -6.99 -1.01 27.32
CA GLY A 522 -7.09 -2.07 28.33
C GLY A 522 -8.23 -3.05 28.08
N ASN A 523 -8.81 -3.08 26.87
CA ASN A 523 -9.70 -4.17 26.49
C ASN A 523 -8.87 -5.39 26.10
N PHE A 524 -9.43 -6.56 26.39
CA PHE A 524 -8.79 -7.84 26.16
C PHE A 524 -9.62 -8.68 25.20
N SER A 525 -8.93 -9.39 24.31
CA SER A 525 -9.53 -10.49 23.59
C SER A 525 -9.91 -11.63 24.54
N PRO A 526 -10.74 -12.60 24.09
CA PRO A 526 -10.75 -13.93 24.69
C PRO A 526 -9.34 -14.54 24.74
N SER A 527 -9.14 -15.55 25.59
CA SER A 527 -7.91 -16.33 25.58
C SER A 527 -7.92 -17.36 24.45
N SER A 528 -6.74 -17.64 23.90
CA SER A 528 -6.49 -18.81 23.08
C SER A 528 -6.80 -20.11 23.84
N ASN A 529 -6.69 -21.24 23.13
CA ASN A 529 -6.55 -22.53 23.78
C ASN A 529 -5.33 -22.55 24.72
N GLU A 530 -5.43 -23.30 25.82
CA GLU A 530 -4.30 -23.57 26.69
C GLU A 530 -3.54 -24.81 26.20
N ILE A 531 -2.22 -24.71 26.08
CA ILE A 531 -1.34 -25.83 25.74
C ILE A 531 -0.54 -26.28 26.96
N LYS A 532 -0.16 -27.57 26.98
CA LYS A 532 0.77 -28.13 27.96
C LYS A 532 2.12 -28.36 27.30
N ILE A 533 3.16 -27.79 27.89
CA ILE A 533 4.55 -27.94 27.48
C ILE A 533 5.21 -28.86 28.50
N TRP A 534 5.58 -30.07 28.08
CA TRP A 534 6.29 -31.02 28.94
C TRP A 534 7.79 -30.84 28.77
N ASN A 535 8.39 -30.00 29.62
CA ASN A 535 9.83 -29.84 29.64
C ASN A 535 10.47 -31.03 30.37
N THR A 536 10.41 -32.24 29.80
CA THR A 536 10.92 -33.48 30.41
C THR A 536 11.87 -34.23 29.48
N ALA A 537 12.70 -35.13 30.04
CA ALA A 537 13.63 -35.95 29.26
C ALA A 537 12.93 -36.72 28.12
N THR A 538 13.60 -36.85 26.97
CA THR A 538 13.09 -37.58 25.79
C THR A 538 12.88 -39.06 26.11
N ILE A 539 11.64 -39.52 26.07
CA ILE A 539 11.27 -40.92 26.33
C ILE A 539 11.11 -41.79 25.07
N ALA A 540 10.91 -41.15 23.92
CA ALA A 540 10.70 -41.79 22.62
C ALA A 540 11.05 -40.80 21.50
N GLY A 541 11.39 -41.32 20.32
CA GLY A 541 11.49 -40.59 19.05
C GLY A 541 10.43 -41.06 18.06
N ASN A 542 10.29 -40.36 16.92
CA ASN A 542 9.38 -40.70 15.82
C ASN A 542 7.93 -40.96 16.26
N PHE A 543 7.45 -40.32 17.34
CA PHE A 543 6.06 -40.45 17.72
C PHE A 543 5.18 -39.96 16.56
N SER A 544 4.20 -40.75 16.13
CA SER A 544 3.39 -40.46 14.97
C SER A 544 1.96 -40.96 15.18
N ALA A 545 1.02 -40.31 14.49
CA ALA A 545 -0.38 -40.70 14.43
C ALA A 545 -0.81 -40.71 12.96
N ALA A 546 -0.98 -41.91 12.40
CA ALA A 546 -1.41 -42.14 11.04
C ALA A 546 -2.93 -42.35 10.98
N GLU A 547 -3.60 -41.51 10.21
CA GLU A 547 -5.07 -41.41 10.18
C GLU A 547 -5.66 -42.35 9.11
N GLY A 548 -6.83 -42.92 9.42
CA GLY A 548 -7.62 -43.75 8.51
C GLY A 548 -9.11 -43.50 8.67
N ASP A 549 -9.93 -44.36 8.06
CA ASP A 549 -11.39 -44.30 8.18
C ASP A 549 -11.82 -44.91 9.52
N ASN A 550 -12.28 -44.08 10.45
CA ASN A 550 -12.63 -44.42 11.83
C ASN A 550 -11.50 -45.16 12.59
N VAL A 551 -10.24 -44.84 12.27
CA VAL A 551 -9.08 -45.45 12.92
C VAL A 551 -7.90 -44.48 12.96
N ILE A 552 -7.12 -44.51 14.04
CA ILE A 552 -5.81 -43.85 14.14
C ILE A 552 -4.77 -44.89 14.57
N ASN A 553 -3.67 -44.97 13.84
CA ASN A 553 -2.53 -45.84 14.15
C ASN A 553 -1.39 -45.00 14.71
N LEU A 554 -1.04 -45.26 15.96
CA LEU A 554 0.08 -44.62 16.64
C LEU A 554 1.33 -45.45 16.48
N SER A 555 2.48 -44.80 16.26
CA SER A 555 3.79 -45.45 16.27
C SER A 555 4.84 -44.57 16.95
N PHE A 556 5.86 -45.18 17.53
CA PHE A 556 7.02 -44.47 18.10
C PHE A 556 8.18 -45.44 18.29
N ASP A 557 9.39 -44.90 18.42
CA ASP A 557 10.61 -45.66 18.69
C ASP A 557 11.22 -45.22 20.03
N SER A 558 11.86 -46.13 20.75
CA SER A 558 12.54 -45.81 22.01
C SER A 558 13.72 -46.73 22.25
N ASP A 559 14.89 -46.12 22.46
CA ASP A 559 16.18 -46.81 22.64
C ASP A 559 16.47 -47.18 24.11
N LEU A 560 15.53 -46.91 25.02
CA LEU A 560 15.78 -46.93 26.46
C LEU A 560 15.16 -48.17 27.12
N SER A 561 16.03 -49.09 27.56
CA SER A 561 15.65 -50.34 28.27
C SER A 561 15.29 -50.15 29.75
N GLN A 562 15.32 -48.91 30.25
CA GLN A 562 15.08 -48.57 31.66
C GLN A 562 13.60 -48.43 32.03
N PHE A 563 12.71 -48.35 31.04
CA PHE A 563 11.27 -48.22 31.26
C PHE A 563 10.61 -49.59 31.43
N GLN A 564 9.59 -49.70 32.28
CA GLN A 564 8.77 -50.90 32.40
C GLN A 564 7.78 -51.05 31.24
N GLY A 565 7.36 -49.93 30.65
CA GLY A 565 6.55 -49.89 29.43
C GLY A 565 5.92 -48.54 29.17
N PHE A 566 5.12 -48.47 28.12
CA PHE A 566 4.51 -47.24 27.63
C PHE A 566 2.99 -47.19 27.88
N ASN A 567 2.47 -45.99 28.11
CA ASN A 567 1.04 -45.74 28.23
C ASN A 567 0.62 -44.67 27.21
N ILE A 568 -0.55 -44.86 26.61
CA ILE A 568 -1.14 -43.95 25.61
C ILE A 568 -2.40 -43.33 26.20
N TYR A 569 -2.50 -42.01 26.09
CA TYR A 569 -3.64 -41.24 26.52
C TYR A 569 -4.27 -40.55 25.33
N ARG A 570 -5.59 -40.38 25.38
CA ARG A 570 -6.35 -39.68 24.34
C ARG A 570 -7.21 -38.59 24.95
N GLY A 571 -7.14 -37.41 24.36
CA GLY A 571 -8.10 -36.31 24.52
C GLY A 571 -8.86 -36.08 23.22
N GLU A 572 -10.02 -35.46 23.31
CA GLU A 572 -10.81 -34.99 22.17
C GLU A 572 -10.78 -33.46 22.16
N ASN A 573 -10.41 -32.83 21.04
CA ASN A 573 -10.27 -31.37 20.91
C ASN A 573 -9.48 -30.69 22.07
N GLY A 574 -8.38 -31.29 22.51
CA GLY A 574 -7.56 -30.77 23.61
C GLY A 574 -8.18 -30.88 25.01
N ALA A 575 -9.30 -31.60 25.18
CA ALA A 575 -9.98 -31.79 26.45
C ALA A 575 -9.25 -32.80 27.38
N ASN A 576 -9.92 -33.19 28.48
CA ASN A 576 -9.38 -34.13 29.47
C ASN A 576 -8.89 -35.44 28.83
N TYR A 577 -7.63 -35.76 29.07
CA TYR A 577 -7.00 -36.99 28.59
C TYR A 577 -7.36 -38.15 29.51
N PHE A 578 -7.80 -39.26 28.94
CA PHE A 578 -7.93 -40.52 29.65
C PHE A 578 -6.94 -41.54 29.11
N ARG A 579 -6.53 -42.49 29.96
CA ARG A 579 -5.63 -43.56 29.54
C ARG A 579 -6.36 -44.51 28.61
N LEU A 580 -6.03 -44.44 27.34
CA LEU A 580 -6.59 -45.28 26.29
C LEU A 580 -5.94 -46.68 26.30
N ALA A 581 -4.63 -46.75 26.50
CA ALA A 581 -3.88 -48.01 26.55
C ALA A 581 -2.74 -47.97 27.56
N SER A 582 -2.44 -49.14 28.14
CA SER A 582 -1.33 -49.35 29.08
C SER A 582 -0.56 -50.62 28.75
N TRP A 583 0.76 -50.59 28.96
CA TRP A 583 1.66 -51.74 28.81
C TRP A 583 1.25 -52.97 29.62
N HIS A 584 0.55 -52.78 30.75
CA HIS A 584 0.01 -53.88 31.56
C HIS A 584 -0.97 -54.78 30.78
N GLN A 585 -1.67 -54.20 29.81
CA GLN A 585 -2.76 -54.85 29.06
C GLN A 585 -2.44 -54.99 27.57
N ASN A 586 -1.41 -54.31 27.09
CA ASN A 586 -1.05 -54.25 25.68
C ASN A 586 0.41 -54.69 25.50
N PRO A 587 0.65 -55.96 25.10
CA PRO A 587 2.00 -56.48 24.92
C PRO A 587 2.85 -55.70 23.91
N GLY A 588 2.22 -55.01 22.94
CA GLY A 588 2.91 -54.16 21.97
C GLY A 588 3.47 -52.85 22.55
N LEU A 589 3.15 -52.53 23.81
CA LEU A 589 3.68 -51.37 24.55
C LEU A 589 4.70 -51.79 25.63
N LEU A 590 5.06 -53.08 25.69
CA LEU A 590 6.17 -53.57 26.52
C LEU A 590 7.50 -53.35 25.79
N PRO A 591 8.58 -52.98 26.52
CA PRO A 591 9.90 -52.84 25.95
C PRO A 591 10.32 -54.08 25.15
N ASN A 592 10.78 -53.88 23.93
CA ASN A 592 11.16 -54.95 23.03
C ASN A 592 12.52 -54.69 22.36
N GLN A 593 13.16 -55.74 21.84
CA GLN A 593 14.50 -55.65 21.24
C GLN A 593 14.52 -54.87 19.91
N ALA A 594 13.39 -54.71 19.24
CA ALA A 594 13.30 -53.95 18.00
C ALA A 594 13.23 -52.44 18.23
N GLY A 595 12.95 -51.99 19.47
CA GLY A 595 12.89 -50.58 19.83
C GLY A 595 11.73 -49.82 19.20
N SER A 596 10.76 -50.50 18.59
CA SER A 596 9.63 -49.90 17.86
C SER A 596 8.30 -50.40 18.41
N TYR A 597 7.33 -49.49 18.50
CA TYR A 597 6.06 -49.68 19.19
C TYR A 597 4.91 -49.15 18.35
N ALA A 598 3.76 -49.83 18.39
CA ALA A 598 2.57 -49.41 17.66
C ALA A 598 1.28 -49.72 18.43
N PHE A 599 0.26 -48.89 18.24
CA PHE A 599 -1.07 -49.05 18.81
C PHE A 599 -2.15 -48.55 17.85
N THR A 600 -3.26 -49.29 17.72
CA THR A 600 -4.38 -48.91 16.86
C THR A 600 -5.58 -48.52 17.71
N ASP A 601 -6.04 -47.29 17.53
CA ASP A 601 -7.29 -46.79 18.11
C ASP A 601 -8.41 -46.86 17.08
N SER A 602 -9.34 -47.80 17.26
CA SER A 602 -10.51 -48.00 16.42
C SER A 602 -11.82 -47.46 17.03
N THR A 603 -11.72 -46.67 18.10
CA THR A 603 -12.87 -46.11 18.82
C THR A 603 -13.11 -44.63 18.52
N VAL A 604 -12.50 -44.15 17.42
CA VAL A 604 -12.54 -42.77 16.95
C VAL A 604 -13.55 -42.59 15.83
N ALA A 605 -14.09 -41.39 15.70
CA ALA A 605 -15.07 -41.00 14.67
C ALA A 605 -14.46 -40.02 13.66
N ASN A 606 -14.75 -40.21 12.37
CA ASN A 606 -14.30 -39.32 11.30
C ASN A 606 -14.68 -37.85 11.56
N GLY A 607 -13.77 -36.94 11.20
CA GLY A 607 -13.96 -35.49 11.34
C GLY A 607 -13.79 -34.95 12.77
N THR A 608 -13.58 -35.81 13.77
CA THR A 608 -13.29 -35.41 15.14
C THR A 608 -11.78 -35.33 15.36
N VAL A 609 -11.29 -34.23 15.93
CA VAL A 609 -9.87 -34.06 16.24
C VAL A 609 -9.56 -34.72 17.59
N TYR A 610 -8.59 -35.64 17.57
CA TYR A 610 -8.06 -36.31 18.75
C TYR A 610 -6.61 -35.89 19.01
N ASP A 611 -6.26 -35.81 20.27
CA ASP A 611 -4.92 -35.52 20.74
C ASP A 611 -4.39 -36.73 21.52
N TYR A 612 -3.21 -37.21 21.15
CA TYR A 612 -2.57 -38.37 21.76
C TYR A 612 -1.32 -38.00 22.52
N GLN A 613 -1.25 -38.45 23.78
CA GLN A 613 -0.08 -38.32 24.62
C GLN A 613 0.55 -39.70 24.85
N LEU A 614 1.87 -39.73 24.75
CA LEU A 614 2.70 -40.88 25.04
C LEU A 614 3.38 -40.66 26.39
N SER A 615 3.53 -41.73 27.16
CA SER A 615 4.31 -41.70 28.40
C SER A 615 5.03 -43.02 28.63
N ALA A 616 6.11 -42.97 29.41
CA ALA A 616 6.89 -44.12 29.84
C ALA A 616 6.87 -44.23 31.37
N GLU A 617 6.81 -45.45 31.89
CA GLU A 617 6.73 -45.75 33.32
C GLU A 617 8.03 -46.40 33.81
N PHE A 618 8.55 -45.95 34.95
CA PHE A 618 9.75 -46.47 35.61
C PHE A 618 9.42 -47.54 36.66
N ALA A 619 10.45 -48.25 37.11
CA ALA A 619 10.29 -49.31 38.10
C ALA A 619 9.85 -48.83 39.50
N ASP A 620 10.05 -47.55 39.81
CA ASP A 620 9.57 -46.91 41.02
C ASP A 620 8.13 -46.37 40.90
N GLY A 621 7.48 -46.57 39.74
CA GLY A 621 6.15 -46.07 39.42
C GLY A 621 6.12 -44.62 38.91
N THR A 622 7.28 -43.97 38.77
CA THR A 622 7.36 -42.63 38.17
C THR A 622 6.98 -42.70 36.70
N GLN A 623 6.21 -41.71 36.23
CA GLN A 623 5.76 -41.63 34.84
C GLN A 623 6.27 -40.34 34.19
N LEU A 624 6.90 -40.45 33.02
CA LEU A 624 7.32 -39.31 32.20
C LEU A 624 6.50 -39.27 30.91
N PHE A 625 6.11 -38.08 30.48
CA PHE A 625 5.36 -37.88 29.25
C PHE A 625 6.29 -37.43 28.11
N HIS A 626 5.91 -37.77 26.88
CA HIS A 626 6.57 -37.26 25.69
C HIS A 626 6.22 -35.78 25.55
N TRP A 627 7.20 -34.96 25.16
CA TRP A 627 7.02 -33.52 24.99
C TRP A 627 5.98 -33.16 23.95
N GLU A 628 5.92 -33.96 22.89
CA GLU A 628 4.99 -33.78 21.79
C GLU A 628 3.66 -34.51 22.05
N THR A 629 2.55 -33.82 21.82
CA THR A 629 1.21 -34.41 21.70
C THR A 629 0.89 -34.57 20.21
N LYS A 630 0.45 -35.76 19.79
CA LYS A 630 0.10 -36.01 18.39
C LYS A 630 -1.37 -35.70 18.15
N ARG A 631 -1.62 -34.66 17.37
CA ARG A 631 -2.96 -34.31 16.89
C ARG A 631 -3.26 -35.07 15.60
N ALA A 632 -4.42 -35.72 15.54
CA ALA A 632 -4.88 -36.51 14.41
C ALA A 632 -6.41 -36.50 14.34
N SER A 633 -6.96 -36.49 13.12
CA SER A 633 -8.40 -36.63 12.90
C SER A 633 -8.63 -37.73 11.88
N PRO A 634 -9.32 -38.84 12.21
CA PRO A 634 -9.65 -39.82 11.20
C PRO A 634 -10.60 -39.18 10.18
N PHE A 635 -10.56 -39.68 8.95
CA PHE A 635 -11.37 -39.13 7.86
C PHE A 635 -11.78 -40.21 6.87
N ARG A 636 -12.91 -39.96 6.23
CA ARG A 636 -13.43 -40.82 5.18
C ARG A 636 -12.80 -40.47 3.84
N ARG A 637 -12.54 -41.51 3.04
CA ARG A 637 -12.08 -41.40 1.66
C ARG A 637 -13.20 -41.86 0.74
N TYR A 638 -13.58 -41.01 -0.20
CA TYR A 638 -14.64 -41.23 -1.17
C TYR A 638 -14.01 -41.67 -2.51
N PRO A 639 -14.25 -42.91 -2.97
CA PRO A 639 -13.76 -43.38 -4.26
C PRO A 639 -14.58 -42.83 -5.43
N PHE A 640 -13.88 -42.28 -6.42
CA PHE A 640 -14.40 -41.96 -7.74
C PHE A 640 -13.86 -42.99 -8.73
N VAL A 641 -14.77 -43.77 -9.31
CA VAL A 641 -14.42 -44.87 -10.21
C VAL A 641 -14.60 -44.42 -11.65
N LEU A 642 -13.48 -44.31 -12.38
CA LEU A 642 -13.48 -44.17 -13.82
C LEU A 642 -13.49 -45.56 -14.46
N SER A 643 -14.53 -45.87 -15.22
CA SER A 643 -14.66 -47.16 -15.94
C SER A 643 -14.71 -46.96 -17.45
N ASN A 644 -14.12 -47.89 -18.18
CA ASN A 644 -14.29 -48.01 -19.62
C ASN A 644 -15.38 -49.06 -19.90
N SER A 645 -16.51 -48.60 -20.42
CA SER A 645 -17.72 -49.42 -20.60
C SER A 645 -17.57 -50.54 -21.64
N GLN A 646 -16.55 -50.48 -22.49
CA GLN A 646 -16.35 -51.48 -23.56
C GLN A 646 -15.42 -52.62 -23.18
N ASN A 647 -14.43 -52.38 -22.30
CA ASN A 647 -13.44 -53.40 -21.91
C ASN A 647 -13.40 -53.71 -20.40
N GLY A 648 -14.18 -53.00 -19.58
CA GLY A 648 -14.31 -53.25 -18.14
C GLY A 648 -13.14 -52.77 -17.28
N THR A 649 -12.15 -52.07 -17.85
CA THR A 649 -11.02 -51.53 -17.08
C THR A 649 -11.48 -50.40 -16.18
N THR A 650 -11.01 -50.36 -14.93
CA THR A 650 -11.35 -49.33 -13.94
C THR A 650 -10.11 -48.72 -13.29
N LYS A 651 -10.24 -47.45 -12.86
CA LYS A 651 -9.30 -46.76 -11.99
C LYS A 651 -10.06 -45.99 -10.92
N THR A 652 -9.46 -45.86 -9.74
CA THR A 652 -10.07 -45.19 -8.58
C THR A 652 -9.22 -44.00 -8.18
N LEU A 653 -9.87 -42.85 -8.05
CA LEU A 653 -9.35 -41.66 -7.37
C LEU A 653 -10.02 -41.59 -6.00
N TRP A 654 -9.25 -41.28 -4.95
CA TRP A 654 -9.78 -41.05 -3.62
C TRP A 654 -9.77 -39.56 -3.32
N ILE A 655 -10.91 -39.02 -2.90
CA ILE A 655 -10.98 -37.66 -2.36
C ILE A 655 -11.58 -37.68 -0.96
N GLY A 656 -11.43 -36.61 -0.20
CA GLY A 656 -12.03 -36.51 1.11
C GLY A 656 -11.77 -35.16 1.75
N ILE A 657 -12.28 -35.01 2.97
CA ILE A 657 -12.00 -33.84 3.81
C ILE A 657 -11.52 -34.26 5.19
N SER A 658 -10.55 -33.51 5.73
CA SER A 658 -10.04 -33.69 7.09
C SER A 658 -9.81 -32.34 7.78
N PRO A 659 -10.14 -32.16 9.07
CA PRO A 659 -9.89 -30.92 9.81
C PRO A 659 -8.42 -30.47 9.83
N LEU A 660 -7.49 -31.38 9.57
CA LEU A 660 -6.05 -31.14 9.64
C LEU A 660 -5.37 -31.04 8.26
N ALA A 661 -6.13 -31.23 7.17
CA ALA A 661 -5.60 -31.13 5.81
C ALA A 661 -5.53 -29.66 5.33
N SER A 662 -4.79 -29.43 4.25
CA SER A 662 -4.57 -28.14 3.59
C SER A 662 -5.09 -28.17 2.14
N ASP A 663 -5.25 -27.00 1.50
CA ASP A 663 -5.59 -26.94 0.07
C ASP A 663 -4.38 -27.13 -0.87
N GLY A 664 -3.16 -27.14 -0.31
CA GLY A 664 -1.91 -27.42 -1.01
C GLY A 664 -1.45 -28.86 -0.77
N THR A 665 -0.24 -29.19 -1.24
CA THR A 665 0.35 -30.51 -0.99
C THR A 665 0.59 -30.70 0.51
N ASP A 666 0.03 -31.74 1.09
CA ASP A 666 0.31 -32.14 2.47
C ASP A 666 0.54 -33.65 2.63
N LYS A 667 0.60 -34.11 3.89
CA LYS A 667 0.86 -35.51 4.24
C LYS A 667 -0.29 -36.47 3.87
N TYR A 668 -1.47 -35.95 3.56
CA TYR A 668 -2.67 -36.71 3.20
C TYR A 668 -2.77 -36.98 1.70
N ASP A 669 -1.98 -36.28 0.90
CA ASP A 669 -1.97 -36.42 -0.56
C ASP A 669 -1.00 -37.52 -1.01
N LEU A 670 -1.52 -38.51 -1.74
CA LEU A 670 -0.72 -39.65 -2.18
C LEU A 670 -0.40 -39.59 -3.67
N ARG A 671 0.91 -39.54 -3.95
CA ARG A 671 1.50 -39.63 -5.29
C ARG A 671 1.84 -41.09 -5.62
N ASN A 672 1.74 -41.47 -6.89
CA ASN A 672 2.28 -42.74 -7.37
C ASN A 672 3.48 -42.49 -8.30
N GLN A 673 4.48 -43.38 -8.33
CA GLN A 673 5.55 -43.32 -9.32
C GLN A 673 5.06 -43.86 -10.69
N ALA A 674 5.26 -43.08 -11.75
CA ALA A 674 5.31 -43.42 -13.18
C ALA A 674 4.45 -44.63 -13.67
N SER A 675 3.28 -44.37 -14.25
CA SER A 675 3.07 -44.28 -15.71
C SER A 675 3.27 -45.59 -16.53
N SER A 676 2.45 -46.62 -16.31
CA SER A 676 2.07 -47.53 -17.39
C SER A 676 0.64 -48.05 -17.17
N GLY A 677 -0.21 -47.89 -18.19
CA GLY A 677 -1.61 -48.29 -18.12
C GLY A 677 -2.47 -47.51 -19.10
N SER A 678 -3.37 -48.22 -19.78
CA SER A 678 -4.24 -47.68 -20.82
C SER A 678 -5.44 -46.88 -20.31
N LEU A 679 -5.67 -46.84 -18.98
CA LEU A 679 -6.65 -45.98 -18.32
C LEU A 679 -6.02 -45.39 -17.06
N GLN A 680 -6.14 -44.07 -16.87
CA GLN A 680 -5.60 -43.33 -15.72
C GLN A 680 -6.57 -42.23 -15.28
N ILE A 681 -6.63 -41.96 -13.98
CA ILE A 681 -7.31 -40.80 -13.37
C ILE A 681 -6.52 -40.36 -12.14
N GLY A 682 -6.52 -39.06 -11.86
CA GLY A 682 -6.02 -38.48 -10.62
C GLY A 682 -6.25 -36.97 -10.58
N THR A 683 -5.78 -36.29 -9.54
CA THR A 683 -5.86 -34.82 -9.42
C THR A 683 -4.52 -34.17 -9.68
N THR A 684 -4.54 -32.88 -9.99
CA THR A 684 -3.33 -32.05 -10.05
C THR A 684 -3.48 -30.79 -9.22
N LEU A 685 -2.46 -30.48 -8.42
CA LEU A 685 -2.37 -29.24 -7.65
C LEU A 685 -1.65 -28.16 -8.48
N ALA A 686 -2.05 -26.90 -8.33
CA ALA A 686 -1.42 -25.78 -9.02
C ALA A 686 0.07 -25.72 -8.65
N SER A 687 0.96 -25.60 -9.65
CA SER A 687 2.44 -25.60 -9.57
C SER A 687 3.17 -26.95 -9.66
N GLU A 688 2.49 -28.10 -9.73
CA GLU A 688 3.17 -29.41 -9.77
C GLU A 688 2.94 -30.24 -11.05
N THR A 689 3.95 -31.04 -11.43
CA THR A 689 3.90 -32.00 -12.56
C THR A 689 3.40 -33.39 -12.17
N TYR A 690 3.05 -33.61 -10.90
CA TYR A 690 2.62 -34.91 -10.36
C TYR A 690 1.11 -35.11 -10.46
N ILE A 691 0.70 -36.38 -10.53
CA ILE A 691 -0.71 -36.80 -10.45
C ILE A 691 -0.93 -37.52 -9.14
N TYR A 692 -1.95 -37.06 -8.41
CA TYR A 692 -2.35 -37.61 -7.13
C TYR A 692 -3.52 -38.55 -7.32
N TYR A 693 -3.45 -39.74 -6.74
CA TYR A 693 -4.59 -40.68 -6.74
C TYR A 693 -5.37 -40.62 -5.42
N GLN A 694 -4.86 -39.87 -4.45
CA GLN A 694 -5.56 -39.43 -3.25
C GLN A 694 -5.27 -37.94 -3.02
N ASP A 695 -6.32 -37.15 -2.82
CA ASP A 695 -6.26 -35.71 -2.58
C ASP A 695 -7.29 -35.34 -1.51
N ILE A 696 -6.82 -34.96 -0.31
CA ILE A 696 -7.66 -34.70 0.86
C ILE A 696 -7.60 -33.21 1.17
N ARG A 697 -8.77 -32.57 1.26
CA ARG A 697 -8.89 -31.13 1.47
C ARG A 697 -9.24 -30.80 2.92
N PRO A 698 -9.10 -29.54 3.36
CA PRO A 698 -9.61 -29.10 4.65
C PRO A 698 -11.12 -29.31 4.72
N VAL A 699 -11.65 -29.55 5.93
CA VAL A 699 -13.11 -29.52 6.16
C VAL A 699 -13.66 -28.16 5.77
N PHE A 700 -14.82 -28.18 5.12
CA PHE A 700 -15.59 -27.00 4.77
C PHE A 700 -17.06 -27.31 5.00
N ASP A 701 -17.88 -26.27 5.17
CA ASP A 701 -19.33 -26.41 5.19
C ASP A 701 -19.85 -26.45 3.74
N PRO A 702 -20.34 -27.60 3.25
CA PRO A 702 -20.85 -27.71 1.89
C PRO A 702 -22.12 -26.90 1.63
N ALA A 703 -22.80 -26.40 2.66
CA ALA A 703 -23.96 -25.52 2.53
C ALA A 703 -23.60 -24.05 2.26
N SER A 704 -22.33 -23.65 2.47
CA SER A 704 -21.87 -22.27 2.32
C SER A 704 -20.62 -22.10 1.46
N ALA A 705 -19.83 -23.16 1.28
CA ALA A 705 -18.61 -23.16 0.48
C ALA A 705 -18.52 -24.41 -0.41
N PHE A 706 -17.52 -24.41 -1.30
CA PHE A 706 -17.18 -25.57 -2.12
C PHE A 706 -15.67 -25.80 -2.13
N LYS A 707 -15.29 -27.04 -2.44
CA LYS A 707 -13.91 -27.42 -2.81
C LYS A 707 -13.90 -27.93 -4.24
N CYS A 708 -12.80 -27.64 -4.95
CA CYS A 708 -12.60 -28.06 -6.34
C CYS A 708 -11.39 -28.99 -6.43
N TRP A 709 -11.59 -30.14 -7.08
CA TRP A 709 -10.53 -31.06 -7.48
C TRP A 709 -10.35 -30.99 -8.99
N HIS A 710 -9.17 -30.55 -9.42
CA HIS A 710 -8.79 -30.55 -10.83
C HIS A 710 -8.37 -31.95 -11.26
N LEU A 711 -9.30 -32.67 -11.86
CA LEU A 711 -9.09 -34.04 -12.30
C LEU A 711 -8.38 -34.06 -13.65
N ARG A 712 -7.48 -35.03 -13.82
CA ARG A 712 -6.94 -35.44 -15.10
C ARG A 712 -7.19 -36.91 -15.34
N TYR A 713 -7.59 -37.25 -16.56
CA TYR A 713 -7.71 -38.64 -16.97
C TYR A 713 -7.06 -38.87 -18.34
N ARG A 714 -6.65 -40.11 -18.59
CA ARG A 714 -6.13 -40.57 -19.88
C ARG A 714 -6.73 -41.93 -20.21
N CYS A 715 -7.14 -42.12 -21.46
CA CYS A 715 -7.62 -43.39 -21.98
C CYS A 715 -6.96 -43.65 -23.33
N ASP A 716 -6.21 -44.74 -23.46
CA ASP A 716 -5.54 -45.12 -24.70
C ASP A 716 -6.45 -45.98 -25.61
N TYR A 717 -7.71 -46.21 -25.21
CA TYR A 717 -8.71 -46.99 -25.95
C TYR A 717 -9.59 -46.10 -26.84
N VAL A 718 -9.48 -46.30 -28.14
CA VAL A 718 -10.17 -45.53 -29.20
C VAL A 718 -11.69 -45.72 -29.13
N SER A 719 -12.45 -44.63 -29.23
CA SER A 719 -13.92 -44.57 -29.37
C SER A 719 -14.68 -45.35 -28.28
N SER A 720 -14.20 -45.29 -27.05
CA SER A 720 -14.78 -46.00 -25.91
C SER A 720 -15.58 -45.09 -24.99
N TYR A 721 -16.77 -45.52 -24.56
CA TYR A 721 -17.55 -44.78 -23.56
C TYR A 721 -16.88 -44.89 -22.20
N LEU A 722 -16.60 -43.73 -21.60
CA LEU A 722 -16.09 -43.62 -20.24
C LEU A 722 -17.24 -43.25 -19.30
N THR A 723 -17.17 -43.76 -18.08
CA THR A 723 -18.14 -43.47 -17.04
C THR A 723 -17.42 -43.13 -15.75
N LEU A 724 -17.69 -41.94 -15.21
CA LEU A 724 -17.20 -41.52 -13.90
C LEU A 724 -18.33 -41.71 -12.89
N THR A 725 -18.11 -42.61 -11.93
CA THR A 725 -19.08 -42.93 -10.90
C THR A 725 -18.59 -42.37 -9.55
N PRO A 726 -19.33 -41.46 -8.91
CA PRO A 726 -19.03 -40.99 -7.56
C PRO A 726 -19.34 -42.06 -6.50
N ASP A 727 -18.80 -41.93 -5.30
CA ASP A 727 -19.20 -42.74 -4.16
C ASP A 727 -20.67 -42.44 -3.80
N PRO A 728 -21.56 -43.45 -3.73
CA PRO A 728 -22.92 -43.26 -3.24
C PRO A 728 -22.99 -42.55 -1.88
N ASN A 729 -22.05 -42.82 -0.98
CA ASN A 729 -22.04 -42.18 0.34
C ASN A 729 -21.88 -40.65 0.24
N LEU A 730 -21.05 -40.18 -0.68
CA LEU A 730 -20.83 -38.75 -0.90
C LEU A 730 -22.10 -38.05 -1.43
N ILE A 731 -22.88 -38.75 -2.25
CA ILE A 731 -24.19 -38.25 -2.71
C ILE A 731 -25.16 -38.11 -1.54
N PHE A 732 -25.16 -39.06 -0.60
CA PHE A 732 -26.04 -39.04 0.57
C PHE A 732 -25.69 -37.97 1.62
N GLU A 733 -24.49 -37.37 1.56
CA GLU A 733 -24.13 -36.21 2.39
C GLU A 733 -24.95 -34.95 2.03
N GLY A 734 -25.72 -34.94 0.93
CA GLY A 734 -26.68 -33.88 0.60
C GLY A 734 -26.07 -32.59 0.02
N ALA A 735 -24.74 -32.49 -0.02
CA ALA A 735 -24.00 -31.42 -0.67
C ALA A 735 -24.16 -31.44 -2.21
N GLU A 736 -23.97 -30.29 -2.86
CA GLU A 736 -23.85 -30.24 -4.34
C GLU A 736 -22.60 -31.02 -4.79
N LEU A 737 -22.73 -31.78 -5.87
CA LEU A 737 -21.62 -32.51 -6.48
C LEU A 737 -21.65 -32.31 -7.98
N LEU A 738 -20.95 -31.28 -8.44
CA LEU A 738 -20.96 -30.83 -9.83
C LEU A 738 -19.65 -31.24 -10.52
N LEU A 739 -19.77 -31.75 -11.72
CA LEU A 739 -18.65 -32.06 -12.59
C LEU A 739 -18.71 -31.14 -13.81
N TYR A 740 -17.61 -30.44 -14.08
CA TYR A 740 -17.44 -29.67 -15.30
C TYR A 740 -16.48 -30.40 -16.24
N ASP A 741 -17.00 -30.79 -17.40
CA ASP A 741 -16.21 -31.34 -18.49
C ASP A 741 -15.60 -30.19 -19.30
N VAL A 742 -14.31 -29.92 -19.01
CA VAL A 742 -13.57 -28.79 -19.59
C VAL A 742 -13.45 -28.91 -21.11
N GLN A 743 -13.50 -30.11 -21.69
CA GLN A 743 -13.33 -30.27 -23.14
C GLN A 743 -14.64 -30.15 -23.91
N ASN A 744 -15.75 -30.54 -23.29
CA ASN A 744 -17.07 -30.51 -23.92
C ASN A 744 -17.93 -29.32 -23.47
N ASP A 745 -17.38 -28.46 -22.60
CA ASP A 745 -18.06 -27.30 -22.01
C ASP A 745 -19.42 -27.69 -21.45
N HIS A 746 -19.40 -28.69 -20.57
CA HIS A 746 -20.62 -29.32 -20.09
C HIS A 746 -20.61 -29.51 -18.58
N TRP A 747 -21.67 -29.04 -17.94
CA TRP A 747 -21.92 -29.24 -16.52
C TRP A 747 -22.83 -30.44 -16.30
N HIS A 748 -22.41 -31.33 -15.41
CA HIS A 748 -23.19 -32.48 -15.00
C HIS A 748 -23.29 -32.54 -13.48
N ASP A 749 -24.51 -32.71 -12.98
CA ASP A 749 -24.75 -32.97 -11.56
C ASP A 749 -24.65 -34.47 -11.27
N LEU A 750 -23.57 -34.87 -10.59
CA LEU A 750 -23.28 -36.28 -10.31
C LEU A 750 -24.28 -36.92 -9.32
N ARG A 751 -25.12 -36.12 -8.65
CA ARG A 751 -26.22 -36.63 -7.81
C ARG A 751 -27.36 -37.20 -8.65
N LEU A 752 -27.50 -36.75 -9.90
CA LEU A 752 -28.52 -37.25 -10.84
C LEU A 752 -28.12 -38.57 -11.49
N GLY A 753 -26.83 -38.92 -11.42
CA GLY A 753 -26.28 -40.19 -11.90
C GLY A 753 -24.84 -40.06 -12.39
N PRO A 754 -24.21 -41.19 -12.76
CA PRO A 754 -22.86 -41.19 -13.32
C PRO A 754 -22.75 -40.33 -14.57
N TYR A 755 -21.61 -39.64 -14.73
CA TYR A 755 -21.33 -38.90 -15.96
C TYR A 755 -20.80 -39.87 -17.03
N VAL A 756 -21.42 -39.84 -18.22
CA VAL A 756 -21.09 -40.74 -19.34
C VAL A 756 -20.75 -39.92 -20.57
N TRP A 757 -19.58 -40.17 -21.15
CA TRP A 757 -19.14 -39.46 -22.35
C TRP A 757 -18.34 -40.38 -23.27
N LEU A 758 -18.19 -39.96 -24.52
CA LEU A 758 -17.34 -40.66 -25.48
C LEU A 758 -15.87 -40.27 -25.26
N GLY A 759 -15.03 -41.24 -24.91
CA GLY A 759 -13.59 -41.06 -24.77
C GLY A 759 -12.97 -40.61 -26.09
N ALA A 760 -12.11 -39.59 -26.03
CA ALA A 760 -11.51 -39.01 -27.22
C ALA A 760 -10.36 -39.85 -27.80
N ASN A 761 -10.19 -39.80 -29.12
CA ASN A 761 -9.17 -40.55 -29.86
C ASN A 761 -7.80 -39.88 -29.86
N ASN A 762 -7.21 -39.62 -28.69
CA ASN A 762 -5.81 -39.20 -28.60
C ASN A 762 -5.15 -39.63 -27.28
N ASN A 763 -3.86 -39.97 -27.33
CA ASN A 763 -3.04 -40.39 -26.18
C ASN A 763 -2.74 -39.25 -25.17
N GLY A 764 -3.55 -38.18 -25.16
CA GLY A 764 -3.35 -36.98 -24.36
C GLY A 764 -4.17 -36.99 -23.06
N TRP A 765 -3.73 -36.21 -22.08
CA TRP A 765 -4.49 -35.95 -20.86
C TRP A 765 -5.73 -35.09 -21.17
N ARG A 766 -6.81 -35.42 -20.47
CA ARG A 766 -8.10 -34.74 -20.48
C ARG A 766 -8.40 -34.25 -19.06
N TYR A 767 -9.22 -33.21 -18.93
CA TYR A 767 -9.39 -32.45 -17.70
C TYR A 767 -10.87 -32.36 -17.33
N LEU A 768 -11.18 -32.58 -16.05
CA LEU A 768 -12.49 -32.36 -15.47
C LEU A 768 -12.30 -31.55 -14.18
N ASP A 769 -13.24 -30.66 -13.86
CA ASP A 769 -13.25 -30.01 -12.55
C ASP A 769 -14.39 -30.58 -11.73
N LEU A 770 -14.06 -31.16 -10.58
CA LEU A 770 -15.02 -31.74 -9.65
C LEU A 770 -15.23 -30.78 -8.48
N TYR A 771 -16.44 -30.27 -8.35
CA TYR A 771 -16.86 -29.37 -7.30
C TYR A 771 -17.72 -30.12 -6.29
N TRP A 772 -17.34 -30.08 -5.02
CA TRP A 772 -18.15 -30.58 -3.92
C TRP A 772 -18.51 -29.40 -3.02
N GLY A 773 -19.81 -29.17 -2.80
CA GLY A 773 -20.35 -28.05 -2.03
C GLY A 773 -20.92 -26.91 -2.88
N ARG A 774 -21.40 -25.87 -2.20
CA ARG A 774 -22.15 -24.76 -2.76
C ARG A 774 -21.31 -23.91 -3.71
N GLN A 775 -21.43 -24.15 -5.01
CA GLN A 775 -20.73 -23.37 -6.04
C GLN A 775 -21.59 -22.20 -6.52
N ALA A 776 -21.05 -20.98 -6.47
CA ALA A 776 -21.71 -19.79 -6.99
C ALA A 776 -21.84 -19.84 -8.53
N PRO A 777 -22.97 -19.38 -9.09
CA PRO A 777 -23.11 -19.24 -10.54
C PRO A 777 -22.14 -18.20 -11.09
N ARG A 778 -21.85 -18.30 -12.38
CA ARG A 778 -20.91 -17.41 -13.09
C ARG A 778 -21.53 -16.92 -14.40
N VAL A 779 -20.88 -15.95 -15.04
CA VAL A 779 -21.28 -15.45 -16.36
C VAL A 779 -20.14 -15.63 -17.35
N GLN A 780 -20.46 -16.17 -18.52
CA GLN A 780 -19.60 -16.25 -19.70
C GLN A 780 -20.07 -15.25 -20.74
N PHE A 781 -19.14 -14.61 -21.44
CA PHE A 781 -19.43 -13.62 -22.48
C PHE A 781 -19.00 -14.17 -23.84
N SER A 782 -19.83 -14.00 -24.87
CA SER A 782 -19.68 -14.70 -26.17
C SER A 782 -18.84 -13.95 -27.23
N GLN A 783 -18.19 -12.84 -26.88
CA GLN A 783 -17.62 -11.90 -27.86
C GLN A 783 -16.28 -11.31 -27.41
N THR A 784 -15.35 -11.10 -28.35
CA THR A 784 -13.98 -10.62 -28.05
C THR A 784 -13.61 -9.30 -28.72
N ALA A 785 -14.41 -8.76 -29.66
CA ALA A 785 -14.08 -7.52 -30.36
C ALA A 785 -14.93 -6.34 -29.86
N ASP A 786 -14.33 -5.19 -29.55
CA ASP A 786 -15.03 -4.01 -29.03
C ASP A 786 -16.17 -3.48 -29.94
N VAL A 787 -17.13 -2.76 -29.34
CA VAL A 787 -18.27 -2.15 -30.03
C VAL A 787 -18.15 -0.63 -30.07
N TYR A 788 -18.43 -0.07 -31.25
CA TYR A 788 -18.59 1.36 -31.48
C TYR A 788 -19.96 1.60 -32.09
N GLN A 789 -20.78 2.45 -31.46
CA GLN A 789 -22.12 2.73 -31.95
C GLN A 789 -22.55 4.17 -31.64
N TYR A 790 -23.42 4.73 -32.49
CA TYR A 790 -24.03 6.03 -32.22
C TYR A 790 -25.09 5.91 -31.13
N LEU A 791 -25.23 6.96 -30.34
CA LEU A 791 -26.41 7.12 -29.49
C LEU A 791 -27.70 7.11 -30.31
N GLY A 792 -28.73 6.44 -29.81
CA GLY A 792 -30.03 6.32 -30.47
C GLY A 792 -30.20 5.09 -31.38
N GLU A 793 -29.19 4.24 -31.55
CA GLU A 793 -29.30 2.95 -32.25
C GLU A 793 -29.46 1.77 -31.27
N ASN A 794 -29.95 0.61 -31.75
CA ASN A 794 -30.07 -0.60 -30.91
C ASN A 794 -28.69 -1.25 -30.68
N LEU A 795 -28.34 -1.45 -29.41
CA LEU A 795 -27.17 -2.21 -28.97
C LEU A 795 -27.59 -3.61 -28.50
N ASP A 796 -27.00 -4.64 -29.12
CA ASP A 796 -27.22 -6.05 -28.77
C ASP A 796 -26.12 -6.57 -27.82
N LEU A 797 -26.56 -7.07 -26.67
CA LEU A 797 -25.72 -7.62 -25.61
C LEU A 797 -25.89 -9.13 -25.56
N GLN A 798 -24.81 -9.87 -25.31
CA GLN A 798 -24.85 -11.33 -25.20
C GLN A 798 -24.02 -11.82 -24.01
N TRP A 799 -24.56 -12.79 -23.27
CA TRP A 799 -23.91 -13.44 -22.14
C TRP A 799 -24.54 -14.83 -21.93
N GLU A 800 -23.92 -15.65 -21.09
CA GLU A 800 -24.46 -16.93 -20.67
C GLU A 800 -24.23 -17.10 -19.17
N VAL A 801 -25.27 -17.49 -18.44
CA VAL A 801 -25.14 -17.82 -17.02
C VAL A 801 -24.73 -19.29 -16.89
N ILE A 802 -23.61 -19.54 -16.23
CA ILE A 802 -23.12 -20.86 -15.83
C ILE A 802 -23.69 -21.19 -14.44
N ASN A 803 -24.19 -22.43 -14.26
CA ASN A 803 -24.92 -22.87 -13.08
C ASN A 803 -26.26 -22.11 -12.86
N GLN A 804 -27.05 -22.04 -13.94
CA GLN A 804 -28.36 -21.35 -13.98
C GLN A 804 -29.38 -21.71 -12.89
N PRO A 805 -29.47 -22.96 -12.38
CA PRO A 805 -30.51 -23.33 -11.42
C PRO A 805 -30.55 -22.54 -10.10
N ARG A 806 -29.49 -21.78 -9.77
CA ARG A 806 -29.38 -20.96 -8.55
C ARG A 806 -29.74 -19.48 -8.73
N VAL A 807 -30.03 -19.06 -9.95
CA VAL A 807 -30.25 -17.65 -10.30
C VAL A 807 -31.75 -17.43 -10.51
N ASP A 808 -32.32 -16.49 -9.74
CA ASP A 808 -33.72 -16.07 -9.88
C ASP A 808 -33.89 -15.10 -11.04
N SER A 809 -33.01 -14.10 -11.15
CA SER A 809 -33.04 -13.13 -12.25
C SER A 809 -31.67 -12.50 -12.54
N VAL A 810 -31.59 -11.73 -13.62
CA VAL A 810 -30.38 -11.09 -14.12
C VAL A 810 -30.62 -9.61 -14.38
N ASP A 811 -29.70 -8.75 -13.92
CA ASP A 811 -29.65 -7.32 -14.22
C ASP A 811 -28.43 -7.00 -15.08
N LEU A 812 -28.54 -5.96 -15.91
CA LEU A 812 -27.51 -5.58 -16.89
C LEU A 812 -27.10 -4.11 -16.68
N TYR A 813 -25.81 -3.84 -16.77
CA TYR A 813 -25.21 -2.51 -16.67
C TYR A 813 -24.09 -2.32 -17.71
N LEU A 814 -23.81 -1.09 -18.11
CA LEU A 814 -22.53 -0.70 -18.71
C LEU A 814 -21.73 0.06 -17.66
N ARG A 815 -20.56 -0.45 -17.27
CA ARG A 815 -19.68 0.16 -16.25
C ARG A 815 -18.43 0.73 -16.89
N GLY A 816 -18.22 2.03 -16.75
CA GLY A 816 -16.97 2.73 -17.07
C GLY A 816 -16.49 3.57 -15.88
N VAL A 817 -15.32 4.20 -16.00
CA VAL A 817 -14.80 5.17 -15.02
C VAL A 817 -14.99 6.56 -15.62
N PRO A 818 -15.80 7.48 -15.03
CA PRO A 818 -16.47 7.42 -13.71
C PRO A 818 -17.93 6.90 -13.70
N ASP A 819 -18.56 6.67 -14.86
CA ASP A 819 -20.02 6.48 -14.94
C ASP A 819 -20.48 5.02 -15.09
N THR A 820 -21.56 4.64 -14.40
CA THR A 820 -22.27 3.36 -14.55
C THR A 820 -23.71 3.59 -15.04
N LEU A 821 -24.10 2.90 -16.12
CA LEU A 821 -25.43 2.96 -16.72
C LEU A 821 -26.18 1.63 -16.50
N GLN A 822 -27.34 1.67 -15.84
CA GLN A 822 -28.23 0.49 -15.76
C GLN A 822 -29.03 0.33 -17.06
N ILE A 823 -29.01 -0.88 -17.61
CA ILE A 823 -29.62 -1.23 -18.90
C ILE A 823 -30.98 -1.90 -18.70
N ALA A 824 -31.02 -2.95 -17.88
CA ALA A 824 -32.21 -3.75 -17.64
C ALA A 824 -32.13 -4.44 -16.28
N SER A 825 -33.27 -4.84 -15.74
CA SER A 825 -33.34 -5.57 -14.47
C SER A 825 -34.45 -6.63 -14.50
N GLY A 826 -34.26 -7.72 -13.75
CA GLY A 826 -35.23 -8.79 -13.58
C GLY A 826 -35.34 -9.76 -14.76
N LEU A 827 -34.29 -9.92 -15.56
CA LEU A 827 -34.30 -10.80 -16.74
C LEU A 827 -34.21 -12.29 -16.35
N PRO A 828 -34.81 -13.23 -17.10
CA PRO A 828 -34.67 -14.67 -16.82
C PRO A 828 -33.21 -15.15 -16.98
N PRO A 829 -32.71 -16.06 -16.12
CA PRO A 829 -31.32 -16.56 -16.16
C PRO A 829 -30.97 -17.38 -17.40
N ARG A 830 -31.98 -17.88 -18.12
CA ARG A 830 -31.84 -18.61 -19.40
C ARG A 830 -31.67 -17.67 -20.60
N LEU A 831 -31.89 -16.37 -20.41
CA LEU A 831 -31.76 -15.39 -21.48
C LEU A 831 -30.27 -15.16 -21.72
N THR A 832 -29.86 -15.30 -22.98
CA THR A 832 -28.46 -15.15 -23.38
C THR A 832 -28.19 -13.91 -24.21
N GLU A 833 -29.24 -13.11 -24.49
CA GLU A 833 -29.15 -11.90 -25.29
C GLU A 833 -30.18 -10.84 -24.90
N PHE A 834 -29.83 -9.55 -25.05
CA PHE A 834 -30.73 -8.42 -24.78
C PHE A 834 -30.36 -7.20 -25.63
N SER A 835 -31.37 -6.53 -26.19
CA SER A 835 -31.20 -5.37 -27.07
C SER A 835 -31.83 -4.12 -26.46
N PHE A 836 -31.15 -2.97 -26.51
CA PHE A 836 -31.68 -1.69 -26.03
C PHE A 836 -31.13 -0.48 -26.79
N VAL A 837 -31.78 0.69 -26.63
CA VAL A 837 -31.32 1.96 -27.20
C VAL A 837 -30.71 2.83 -26.10
N PRO A 838 -29.40 3.16 -26.14
CA PRO A 838 -28.75 3.99 -25.14
C PRO A 838 -29.06 5.48 -25.32
N ALA A 839 -29.25 6.18 -24.19
CA ALA A 839 -29.62 7.60 -24.14
C ALA A 839 -28.46 8.56 -23.78
N MET A 840 -27.32 8.05 -23.31
CA MET A 840 -26.16 8.83 -22.90
C MET A 840 -24.86 8.17 -23.40
N PRO A 841 -23.82 8.97 -23.72
CA PRO A 841 -22.53 8.44 -24.16
C PRO A 841 -21.82 7.69 -23.03
N VAL A 842 -21.08 6.65 -23.39
CA VAL A 842 -20.17 5.91 -22.50
C VAL A 842 -18.93 5.54 -23.31
N SER A 843 -17.76 5.51 -22.68
CA SER A 843 -16.49 5.22 -23.37
C SER A 843 -15.80 4.03 -22.71
N GLY A 844 -15.47 3.02 -23.51
CA GLY A 844 -14.72 1.86 -23.06
C GLY A 844 -15.41 1.04 -21.95
N ALA A 845 -16.72 1.18 -21.80
CA ALA A 845 -17.48 0.55 -20.71
C ALA A 845 -17.57 -0.96 -20.90
N GLN A 846 -17.59 -1.71 -19.82
CA GLN A 846 -17.79 -3.16 -19.85
C GLN A 846 -19.25 -3.49 -19.57
N LEU A 847 -19.79 -4.50 -20.25
CA LEU A 847 -21.07 -5.07 -19.89
C LEU A 847 -20.92 -5.77 -18.54
N ALA A 848 -21.61 -5.26 -17.53
CA ALA A 848 -21.75 -5.91 -16.24
C ALA A 848 -23.09 -6.63 -16.13
N VAL A 849 -23.04 -7.91 -15.78
CA VAL A 849 -24.18 -8.80 -15.56
C VAL A 849 -24.25 -9.11 -14.07
N VAL A 850 -25.35 -8.75 -13.43
CA VAL A 850 -25.61 -9.02 -12.01
C VAL A 850 -26.64 -10.14 -11.91
N LEU A 851 -26.29 -11.22 -11.20
CA LEU A 851 -27.14 -12.38 -10.96
C LEU A 851 -27.82 -12.22 -9.61
N ASN A 852 -29.15 -12.15 -9.57
CA ASN A 852 -29.94 -12.20 -8.35
C ASN A 852 -30.23 -13.67 -8.02
N LEU A 853 -29.84 -14.14 -6.84
CA LEU A 853 -29.90 -15.54 -6.45
C LEU A 853 -31.16 -15.85 -5.62
N SER A 854 -31.56 -17.13 -5.60
CA SER A 854 -32.75 -17.62 -4.89
C SER A 854 -32.71 -17.49 -3.37
N ASP A 855 -31.55 -17.15 -2.82
CA ASP A 855 -31.32 -16.89 -1.40
C ASP A 855 -31.39 -15.39 -1.05
N GLY A 856 -31.66 -14.52 -2.03
CA GLY A 856 -31.78 -13.07 -1.85
C GLY A 856 -30.47 -12.28 -1.98
N THR A 857 -29.36 -12.93 -2.34
CA THR A 857 -28.05 -12.27 -2.59
C THR A 857 -27.82 -12.01 -4.09
N ASP A 858 -26.84 -11.17 -4.44
CA ASP A 858 -26.46 -10.87 -5.82
C ASP A 858 -24.96 -11.11 -6.13
N LEU A 859 -24.63 -11.37 -7.40
CA LEU A 859 -23.26 -11.57 -7.90
C LEU A 859 -23.03 -10.80 -9.20
N SER A 860 -21.96 -10.00 -9.29
CA SER A 860 -21.68 -9.14 -10.46
C SER A 860 -20.48 -9.63 -11.28
N PHE A 861 -20.61 -9.64 -12.61
CA PHE A 861 -19.56 -10.07 -13.55
C PHE A 861 -19.41 -9.04 -14.69
N SER A 862 -18.19 -8.77 -15.18
CA SER A 862 -17.94 -7.80 -16.26
C SER A 862 -17.31 -8.45 -17.50
N SER A 863 -17.69 -8.00 -18.69
CA SER A 863 -17.14 -8.47 -19.97
C SER A 863 -15.74 -7.93 -20.25
N SER A 864 -14.91 -8.71 -20.95
CA SER A 864 -13.66 -8.19 -21.54
C SER A 864 -13.90 -7.26 -22.73
N ARG A 865 -14.97 -7.52 -23.51
CA ARG A 865 -15.48 -6.63 -24.57
C ARG A 865 -15.79 -5.25 -24.01
N ARG A 866 -15.34 -4.19 -24.69
CA ARG A 866 -15.65 -2.80 -24.36
C ARG A 866 -16.70 -2.23 -25.30
N PHE A 867 -17.53 -1.35 -24.77
CA PHE A 867 -18.61 -0.66 -25.45
C PHE A 867 -18.37 0.85 -25.41
N SER A 868 -18.33 1.46 -26.57
CA SER A 868 -18.20 2.91 -26.73
C SER A 868 -19.39 3.46 -27.52
N LEU A 869 -20.18 4.28 -26.83
CA LEU A 869 -21.39 4.92 -27.35
C LEU A 869 -21.10 6.40 -27.59
N ILE A 870 -21.08 6.78 -28.86
CA ILE A 870 -20.59 8.08 -29.31
C ILE A 870 -21.78 8.98 -29.68
N PRO A 871 -21.81 10.25 -29.25
CA PRO A 871 -22.85 11.18 -29.68
C PRO A 871 -22.76 11.44 -31.19
N PRO A 872 -23.86 11.80 -31.86
CA PRO A 872 -23.85 12.11 -33.29
C PRO A 872 -23.00 13.35 -33.65
N ASN A 873 -22.67 14.21 -32.66
CA ASN A 873 -21.77 15.35 -32.83
C ASN A 873 -20.73 15.42 -31.68
N LEU A 874 -19.50 15.79 -32.01
CA LEU A 874 -18.39 16.09 -31.10
C LEU A 874 -18.29 17.60 -30.88
N VAL A 875 -18.09 18.03 -29.63
CA VAL A 875 -17.92 19.43 -29.25
C VAL A 875 -16.47 19.68 -28.84
N TYR A 876 -15.78 20.57 -29.54
CA TYR A 876 -14.43 21.02 -29.17
C TYR A 876 -14.54 22.40 -28.54
N GLN A 877 -13.84 22.62 -27.42
CA GLN A 877 -13.82 23.90 -26.73
C GLN A 877 -12.50 24.10 -25.98
N GLY A 878 -12.05 25.34 -25.86
CA GLY A 878 -10.81 25.64 -25.14
C GLY A 878 -10.62 27.14 -24.84
N PRO A 879 -9.77 27.48 -23.85
CA PRO A 879 -9.40 28.86 -23.55
C PRO A 879 -8.49 29.47 -24.65
N PRO A 880 -8.24 30.79 -24.62
CA PRO A 880 -7.20 31.41 -25.45
C PRO A 880 -5.84 30.74 -25.24
N GLY A 881 -5.03 30.61 -26.29
CA GLY A 881 -3.70 30.00 -26.23
C GLY A 881 -3.47 28.98 -27.33
N TYR A 882 -2.53 28.07 -27.10
CA TYR A 882 -2.23 26.97 -28.02
C TYR A 882 -3.03 25.72 -27.63
N SER A 883 -3.56 25.02 -28.63
CA SER A 883 -4.26 23.74 -28.48
C SER A 883 -3.80 22.79 -29.58
N LEU A 884 -3.79 21.48 -29.29
CA LEU A 884 -3.62 20.46 -30.31
C LEU A 884 -5.02 20.00 -30.75
N LEU A 885 -5.29 20.08 -32.05
CA LEU A 885 -6.57 19.67 -32.64
C LEU A 885 -6.33 18.66 -33.75
N SER A 886 -7.25 17.71 -33.89
CA SER A 886 -7.29 16.77 -34.99
C SER A 886 -8.74 16.43 -35.30
N PHE A 887 -8.99 16.02 -36.54
CA PHE A 887 -10.35 15.84 -37.04
C PHE A 887 -10.55 14.40 -37.49
N PRO A 888 -11.39 13.61 -36.79
CA PRO A 888 -11.51 12.17 -37.01
C PRO A 888 -12.45 11.79 -38.17
N SER A 889 -13.11 12.75 -38.82
CA SER A 889 -14.05 12.46 -39.90
C SER A 889 -13.34 12.20 -41.22
N GLY A 890 -13.50 11.02 -41.81
CA GLY A 890 -12.97 10.70 -43.14
C GLY A 890 -13.40 11.75 -44.18
N GLY A 891 -12.43 12.29 -44.94
CA GLY A 891 -12.67 13.31 -45.95
C GLY A 891 -12.88 14.74 -45.42
N PHE A 892 -12.59 15.00 -44.14
CA PHE A 892 -12.59 16.35 -43.58
C PHE A 892 -11.59 17.24 -44.33
N ASP A 893 -12.07 18.38 -44.81
CA ASP A 893 -11.31 19.45 -45.48
C ASP A 893 -12.05 20.77 -45.22
N GLN A 894 -11.51 21.59 -44.31
CA GLN A 894 -12.09 22.88 -43.93
C GLN A 894 -10.97 23.92 -43.82
N SER A 895 -11.23 25.17 -44.19
CA SER A 895 -10.24 26.23 -43.94
C SER A 895 -10.16 26.57 -42.45
N VAL A 896 -8.97 26.94 -42.00
CA VAL A 896 -8.73 27.35 -40.60
C VAL A 896 -9.58 28.57 -40.25
N ALA A 897 -9.66 29.55 -41.14
CA ALA A 897 -10.42 30.77 -40.94
C ALA A 897 -11.93 30.50 -40.84
N GLU A 898 -12.48 29.61 -41.69
CA GLU A 898 -13.91 29.29 -41.68
C GLU A 898 -14.33 28.43 -40.47
N LEU A 899 -13.48 27.50 -40.03
CA LEU A 899 -13.81 26.60 -38.93
C LEU A 899 -13.48 27.18 -37.55
N LEU A 900 -12.32 27.84 -37.42
CA LEU A 900 -11.73 28.26 -36.15
C LEU A 900 -11.73 29.80 -35.97
N GLY A 901 -12.13 30.55 -37.00
CA GLY A 901 -12.22 32.01 -37.02
C GLY A 901 -10.97 32.69 -37.59
N ASP A 902 -11.14 33.91 -38.10
CA ASP A 902 -10.09 34.68 -38.81
C ASP A 902 -8.84 34.98 -37.96
N THR A 903 -8.96 34.94 -36.64
CA THR A 903 -7.87 35.19 -35.70
C THR A 903 -7.09 33.92 -35.32
N ALA A 904 -7.57 32.75 -35.72
CA ALA A 904 -6.92 31.48 -35.45
C ALA A 904 -5.77 31.22 -36.44
N ALA A 905 -4.69 30.64 -35.95
CA ALA A 905 -3.59 30.18 -36.78
C ALA A 905 -3.34 28.70 -36.51
N ALA A 906 -3.17 27.91 -37.55
CA ALA A 906 -2.86 26.49 -37.43
C ALA A 906 -1.52 26.15 -38.07
N TRP A 907 -0.86 25.14 -37.54
CA TRP A 907 0.36 24.56 -38.08
C TRP A 907 0.23 23.04 -38.09
N SER A 908 0.64 22.39 -39.18
CA SER A 908 0.76 20.93 -39.28
C SER A 908 2.21 20.50 -39.15
N PHE A 909 2.45 19.36 -38.54
CA PHE A 909 3.79 18.78 -38.43
C PHE A 909 4.13 17.99 -39.70
N THR A 910 5.26 18.31 -40.36
CA THR A 910 5.67 17.59 -41.57
C THR A 910 6.46 16.33 -41.23
N GLY A 911 6.48 15.35 -42.16
CA GLY A 911 7.31 14.14 -42.04
C GLY A 911 8.82 14.39 -42.00
N SER A 912 9.28 15.65 -42.11
CA SER A 912 10.66 16.08 -41.90
C SER A 912 10.92 16.68 -40.51
N GLY A 913 9.94 16.66 -39.61
CA GLY A 913 10.08 17.14 -38.23
C GLY A 913 9.93 18.66 -38.03
N ALA A 914 9.23 19.36 -38.93
CA ALA A 914 9.06 20.81 -38.86
C ALA A 914 7.58 21.23 -38.85
N TRP A 915 7.25 22.29 -38.12
CA TRP A 915 5.93 22.92 -38.16
C TRP A 915 5.80 23.80 -39.40
N GLN A 916 4.74 23.58 -40.19
CA GLN A 916 4.40 24.43 -41.32
C GLN A 916 3.02 25.05 -41.13
N PRO A 917 2.84 26.35 -41.42
CA PRO A 917 1.53 26.98 -41.38
C PRO A 917 0.53 26.21 -42.26
N ALA A 918 -0.61 25.87 -41.67
CA ALA A 918 -1.71 25.22 -42.34
C ALA A 918 -2.81 26.26 -42.59
N GLN A 919 -3.29 26.33 -43.83
CA GLN A 919 -4.46 27.15 -44.20
C GLN A 919 -5.75 26.33 -44.16
N ASN A 920 -5.63 25.00 -44.31
CA ASN A 920 -6.73 24.04 -44.26
C ASN A 920 -6.42 22.92 -43.26
N LEU A 921 -7.49 22.36 -42.72
CA LEU A 921 -7.53 21.28 -41.74
C LEU A 921 -8.09 20.04 -42.44
N TYR A 922 -7.31 18.96 -42.42
CA TYR A 922 -7.60 17.72 -43.13
C TYR A 922 -7.79 16.55 -42.16
N TYR A 923 -8.57 15.57 -42.59
CA TYR A 923 -8.63 14.25 -41.96
C TYR A 923 -7.24 13.62 -41.85
N GLY A 924 -7.00 12.89 -40.76
CA GLY A 924 -5.77 12.08 -40.62
C GLY A 924 -4.54 12.88 -40.15
N LEU A 925 -4.67 14.18 -39.89
CA LEU A 925 -3.59 15.06 -39.45
C LEU A 925 -3.89 15.72 -38.11
N GLY A 926 -2.84 15.92 -37.30
CA GLY A 926 -2.88 16.76 -36.12
C GLY A 926 -2.32 18.16 -36.39
N TYR A 927 -2.89 19.14 -35.70
CA TYR A 927 -2.59 20.55 -35.86
C TYR A 927 -2.28 21.18 -34.51
N LEU A 928 -1.22 21.99 -34.45
CA LEU A 928 -1.09 23.00 -33.41
C LEU A 928 -1.92 24.20 -33.84
N VAL A 929 -2.87 24.60 -33.03
CA VAL A 929 -3.72 25.76 -33.28
C VAL A 929 -3.51 26.79 -32.19
N ARG A 930 -3.37 28.05 -32.57
CA ARG A 930 -3.39 29.19 -31.65
C ARG A 930 -4.71 29.92 -31.79
N HIS A 931 -5.43 30.03 -30.68
CA HIS A 931 -6.60 30.90 -30.55
C HIS A 931 -6.26 32.12 -29.70
N GLN A 932 -6.72 33.30 -30.12
CA GLN A 932 -6.59 34.53 -29.32
C GLN A 932 -7.73 34.71 -28.30
N GLN A 933 -8.81 33.95 -28.45
CA GLN A 933 -10.02 33.99 -27.63
C GLN A 933 -10.49 32.56 -27.36
N SER A 934 -11.34 32.36 -26.35
CA SER A 934 -11.97 31.06 -26.12
C SER A 934 -12.81 30.65 -27.33
N TYR A 935 -12.84 29.36 -27.65
CA TYR A 935 -13.60 28.83 -28.79
C TYR A 935 -14.51 27.68 -28.36
N GLN A 936 -15.58 27.47 -29.13
CA GLN A 936 -16.45 26.30 -29.05
C GLN A 936 -16.95 25.98 -30.47
N LEU A 937 -16.78 24.74 -30.91
CA LEU A 937 -17.24 24.26 -32.22
C LEU A 937 -17.85 22.87 -32.09
N SER A 938 -18.80 22.54 -32.96
CA SER A 938 -19.48 21.24 -32.97
C SER A 938 -19.41 20.62 -34.35
N LEU A 939 -18.93 19.39 -34.45
CA LEU A 939 -18.74 18.66 -35.70
C LEU A 939 -19.45 17.29 -35.66
N PRO A 940 -19.97 16.76 -36.78
CA PRO A 940 -20.51 15.41 -36.81
C PRO A 940 -19.46 14.36 -36.43
N ALA A 941 -19.85 13.38 -35.59
CA ALA A 941 -19.02 12.23 -35.28
C ALA A 941 -19.07 11.20 -36.43
N VAL A 942 -18.01 10.42 -36.61
CA VAL A 942 -17.96 9.31 -37.57
C VAL A 942 -17.61 8.03 -36.84
N LEU A 943 -18.44 6.99 -36.99
CA LEU A 943 -18.13 5.66 -36.44
C LEU A 943 -16.98 5.00 -37.21
N PRO A 944 -15.95 4.53 -36.51
CA PRO A 944 -14.87 3.77 -37.12
C PRO A 944 -15.40 2.39 -37.53
N ASN A 945 -15.31 2.07 -38.82
CA ASN A 945 -15.78 0.79 -39.38
C ASN A 945 -14.64 -0.05 -39.98
N HIS A 946 -13.39 0.38 -39.81
CA HIS A 946 -12.20 -0.30 -40.29
C HIS A 946 -10.99 0.05 -39.41
N THR A 947 -9.93 -0.73 -39.52
CA THR A 947 -8.65 -0.41 -38.89
C THR A 947 -8.05 0.82 -39.57
N GLU A 948 -7.89 1.89 -38.81
CA GLU A 948 -7.21 3.09 -39.27
C GLU A 948 -5.70 2.86 -39.25
N SER A 949 -5.04 3.13 -40.38
CA SER A 949 -3.59 2.99 -40.53
C SER A 949 -3.01 4.35 -40.86
N LEU A 950 -2.26 4.91 -39.91
CA LEU A 950 -1.63 6.21 -40.06
C LEU A 950 -0.13 6.03 -40.29
N PRO A 951 0.45 6.65 -41.33
CA PRO A 951 1.88 6.64 -41.51
C PRO A 951 2.53 7.40 -40.36
N ILE A 952 3.47 6.74 -39.68
CA ILE A 952 4.34 7.39 -38.71
C ILE A 952 5.70 7.66 -39.34
N TYR A 953 6.26 8.83 -39.06
CA TYR A 953 7.56 9.26 -39.56
C TYR A 953 8.59 9.26 -38.42
N PRO A 954 9.90 9.16 -38.72
CA PRO A 954 10.93 9.36 -37.71
C PRO A 954 10.80 10.74 -37.05
N GLY A 955 10.65 10.77 -35.72
CA GLY A 955 10.44 11.99 -34.93
C GLY A 955 9.06 12.06 -34.27
N TRP A 956 8.63 13.27 -33.91
CA TRP A 956 7.32 13.50 -33.31
C TRP A 956 6.19 13.25 -34.31
N ASN A 957 5.13 12.59 -33.88
CA ASN A 957 3.93 12.37 -34.68
C ASN A 957 2.73 12.86 -33.89
N LEU A 958 1.84 13.59 -34.56
CA LEU A 958 0.50 13.86 -34.02
C LEU A 958 -0.45 12.84 -34.63
N ILE A 959 -0.90 11.90 -33.82
CA ILE A 959 -1.78 10.84 -34.27
C ILE A 959 -3.21 11.28 -33.94
N PRO A 960 -4.07 11.55 -34.95
CA PRO A 960 -5.48 11.81 -34.69
C PRO A 960 -6.10 10.61 -33.97
N ASN A 961 -7.10 10.88 -33.15
CA ASN A 961 -7.89 9.85 -32.50
C ASN A 961 -9.20 9.64 -33.27
N PRO A 962 -9.24 8.73 -34.27
CA PRO A 962 -10.43 8.52 -35.08
C PRO A 962 -11.62 7.98 -34.27
N PHE A 963 -11.36 7.44 -33.07
CA PHE A 963 -12.36 6.80 -32.23
C PHE A 963 -13.01 7.78 -31.23
N SER A 964 -12.49 9.00 -31.09
CA SER A 964 -13.00 10.04 -30.16
C SER A 964 -13.17 9.52 -28.72
N GLN A 965 -12.25 8.66 -28.28
CA GLN A 965 -12.25 8.00 -26.97
C GLN A 965 -10.82 7.82 -26.44
N TRP A 966 -10.68 7.41 -25.19
CA TRP A 966 -9.37 7.08 -24.64
C TRP A 966 -8.74 5.85 -25.32
N ILE A 967 -7.45 5.95 -25.70
CA ILE A 967 -6.67 4.84 -26.26
C ILE A 967 -5.34 4.77 -25.51
N GLU A 968 -5.05 3.62 -24.91
CA GLU A 968 -3.75 3.38 -24.29
C GLU A 968 -2.72 3.00 -25.37
N LEU A 969 -1.49 3.50 -25.23
CA LEU A 969 -0.37 3.23 -26.14
C LEU A 969 -0.11 1.73 -26.36
N LYS A 970 -0.28 0.91 -25.32
CA LYS A 970 -0.11 -0.55 -25.39
C LYS A 970 -1.08 -1.23 -26.36
N ASN A 971 -2.19 -0.56 -26.71
CA ASN A 971 -3.21 -1.09 -27.62
C ASN A 971 -2.92 -0.75 -29.10
N LEU A 972 -1.81 -0.07 -29.40
CA LEU A 972 -1.39 0.26 -30.78
C LEU A 972 -0.50 -0.83 -31.39
N ASN A 973 -0.64 -1.01 -32.71
CA ASN A 973 0.21 -1.89 -33.52
C ASN A 973 1.04 -1.08 -34.51
N PHE A 974 2.27 -1.51 -34.74
CA PHE A 974 3.23 -0.87 -35.65
C PHE A 974 3.60 -1.83 -36.77
N THR A 975 3.59 -1.34 -38.01
CA THR A 975 3.96 -2.12 -39.19
C THR A 975 5.25 -1.57 -39.79
N GLY A 976 6.34 -2.34 -39.72
CA GLY A 976 7.63 -2.04 -40.34
C GLY A 976 8.09 -3.21 -41.22
N PRO A 977 8.92 -2.96 -42.24
CA PRO A 977 8.97 -3.69 -43.54
C PRO A 977 8.22 -5.04 -43.64
N GLY A 978 6.88 -5.02 -43.57
CA GLY A 978 6.02 -6.20 -43.74
C GLY A 978 5.76 -7.05 -42.50
N ILE A 979 6.21 -6.64 -41.30
CA ILE A 979 5.95 -7.30 -40.01
C ILE A 979 5.15 -6.34 -39.13
N GLN A 980 3.97 -6.80 -38.68
CA GLN A 980 3.16 -6.12 -37.68
C GLN A 980 3.60 -6.57 -36.30
N LYS A 981 3.83 -5.62 -35.39
CA LYS A 981 4.19 -5.86 -33.99
C LYS A 981 3.33 -4.99 -33.09
N SER A 982 2.83 -5.55 -32.00
CA SER A 982 2.25 -4.79 -30.90
C SER A 982 3.30 -3.88 -30.24
N TYR A 983 2.85 -2.84 -29.55
CA TYR A 983 3.73 -2.01 -28.73
C TYR A 983 4.57 -2.86 -27.76
N THR A 984 3.99 -3.87 -27.13
CA THR A 984 4.68 -4.78 -26.19
C THR A 984 5.78 -5.59 -26.88
N GLU A 985 5.52 -6.18 -28.05
CA GLU A 985 6.54 -6.93 -28.81
C GLU A 985 7.69 -6.04 -29.28
N MET A 986 7.38 -4.80 -29.65
CA MET A 986 8.38 -3.78 -29.98
C MET A 986 9.26 -3.48 -28.75
N VAL A 987 8.67 -3.30 -27.56
CA VAL A 987 9.40 -3.06 -26.30
C VAL A 987 10.21 -4.28 -25.85
N ASP A 988 9.69 -5.51 -25.99
CA ASP A 988 10.36 -6.73 -25.53
C ASP A 988 11.57 -7.12 -26.41
N GLU A 989 11.50 -6.91 -27.73
CA GLU A 989 12.68 -7.05 -28.60
C GLU A 989 13.80 -6.04 -28.27
N TYR A 990 13.47 -4.96 -27.55
CA TYR A 990 14.41 -3.95 -27.11
C TYR A 990 15.07 -4.27 -25.76
N LYS A 991 14.61 -5.28 -25.00
CA LYS A 991 15.32 -5.71 -23.77
C LYS A 991 16.73 -6.16 -24.14
N PRO A 992 17.79 -5.42 -23.75
CA PRO A 992 19.15 -5.84 -24.06
C PRO A 992 19.40 -7.16 -23.35
N SER A 993 19.90 -8.16 -24.07
CA SER A 993 20.60 -9.28 -23.44
C SER A 993 21.80 -8.70 -22.68
N LEU A 994 21.65 -8.48 -21.38
CA LEU A 994 22.75 -8.31 -20.45
C LEU A 994 23.51 -9.63 -20.37
N LYS A 995 24.35 -9.89 -21.38
CA LYS A 995 25.56 -10.73 -21.36
C LYS A 995 26.04 -10.94 -22.79
N THR A 996 27.06 -10.16 -23.16
CA THR A 996 28.34 -10.58 -23.76
C THR A 996 28.86 -9.56 -24.78
N SER A 997 30.13 -9.24 -24.60
CA SER A 997 30.97 -8.35 -25.38
C SER A 997 31.15 -8.80 -26.84
N ASN A 998 30.81 -7.94 -27.82
CA ASN A 998 31.69 -7.67 -28.96
C ASN A 998 31.19 -6.47 -29.82
N PRO A 999 32.08 -5.62 -30.38
CA PRO A 999 31.69 -4.37 -31.02
C PRO A 999 31.75 -4.46 -32.55
N ILE A 1000 30.68 -4.91 -33.23
CA ILE A 1000 30.56 -4.73 -34.70
C ILE A 1000 29.09 -4.47 -35.08
N THR A 1001 28.87 -3.47 -35.95
CA THR A 1001 27.63 -2.95 -36.56
C THR A 1001 26.81 -1.92 -35.74
N LYS A 1002 27.12 -0.63 -35.97
CA LYS A 1002 26.58 0.53 -35.25
C LYS A 1002 25.67 1.44 -36.11
N THR A 1003 25.09 0.93 -37.20
CA THR A 1003 24.36 1.79 -38.17
C THR A 1003 22.87 1.46 -38.37
N SER A 1004 22.37 0.30 -37.98
CA SER A 1004 20.93 -0.03 -38.02
C SER A 1004 20.19 0.24 -36.71
N ASN A 1005 20.88 0.14 -35.57
CA ASN A 1005 20.24 0.25 -34.23
C ASN A 1005 19.99 1.70 -33.78
N VAL A 1006 20.62 2.69 -34.40
CA VAL A 1006 20.43 4.12 -34.07
C VAL A 1006 19.10 4.67 -34.62
N GLN A 1007 18.56 4.09 -35.70
CA GLN A 1007 17.27 4.52 -36.24
C GLN A 1007 16.06 3.98 -35.46
N VAL A 1008 16.17 2.81 -34.83
CA VAL A 1008 15.11 2.23 -33.99
C VAL A 1008 15.09 2.86 -32.59
N GLN A 1009 16.26 3.20 -32.01
CA GLN A 1009 16.38 3.98 -30.76
C GLN A 1009 15.66 5.33 -30.83
N LYS A 1010 15.64 5.98 -32.00
CA LYS A 1010 14.93 7.25 -32.24
C LYS A 1010 13.45 7.08 -32.61
N MET A 1011 12.90 5.88 -32.64
CA MET A 1011 11.50 5.65 -32.97
C MET A 1011 10.68 5.33 -31.71
N MET A 1012 11.27 4.60 -30.74
CA MET A 1012 10.61 4.18 -29.50
C MET A 1012 10.44 5.32 -28.46
N SER A 1013 11.41 6.24 -28.33
CA SER A 1013 11.30 7.36 -27.38
C SER A 1013 10.32 8.45 -27.84
N TYR A 1014 9.83 8.37 -29.08
CA TYR A 1014 9.03 9.43 -29.72
C TYR A 1014 7.53 9.09 -29.80
N ILE A 1015 7.14 7.84 -29.56
CA ILE A 1015 5.75 7.38 -29.68
C ILE A 1015 5.00 7.44 -28.34
N SER A 1016 5.68 7.47 -27.18
CA SER A 1016 5.03 7.47 -25.86
C SER A 1016 4.43 8.81 -25.41
N ARG A 1017 4.48 9.85 -26.25
CA ARG A 1017 3.90 11.17 -25.95
C ARG A 1017 2.79 11.48 -26.94
N LEU A 1018 1.57 11.66 -26.41
CA LEU A 1018 0.32 12.15 -27.04
C LEU A 1018 -0.74 11.10 -27.35
N PHE A 1019 -1.56 10.79 -26.35
CA PHE A 1019 -2.98 10.47 -26.56
C PHE A 1019 -3.77 11.05 -25.38
N LYS A 1020 -4.35 12.26 -25.51
CA LYS A 1020 -5.71 12.59 -24.99
C LYS A 1020 -6.21 13.92 -25.54
N ASN A 1021 -7.51 13.94 -25.83
CA ASN A 1021 -8.36 15.05 -26.27
C ASN A 1021 -7.97 15.71 -27.60
N CYS A 1022 -8.39 15.02 -28.67
CA CYS A 1022 -9.25 15.68 -29.65
C CYS A 1022 -10.67 15.21 -29.38
#